data_AF-A0AAV5Q979-F1
#
_entry.id   AF-A0AAV5Q979-F1
#
_cell.length_a   1.000
_cell.length_b   1.000
_cell.length_c   1.000
_cell.angle_alpha   90.00
_cell.angle_beta   90.00
_cell.angle_gamma   90.00
#
_symmetry.space_group_name_H-M   'P 1'
#
loop_
_entity.id
_entity.type
_entity.pdbx_description
1 polymer ?
#
loop_
_entity_poly.entity_id
_entity_poly.type
_entity_poly.pdbx_seq_one_letter_code
_entity_poly.pdbx_strand_id
1 'polypeptide(L)'
;MVAESKTPLLRINAEYIAWAHTICASTAFVAALAIGYSLHFYKIVKNEHFGYPQEWWPSVSATIGDRYPERSVFQILIALTSGPRFLLLFFSYLRLHKSDSSQAMWTLIVGLVRTVTCGGWVYITSTDDHDWHDIFMILYIVLTLPWDIGITKLSPPRSSLRRYRKYTAWAFFLTLVPLIYLFIQHKVHHVPGSYSYYAYCEWGLIVLDIAFDSWCIVDFKDLYVEIRPTNTSDEFFSINLNLKTIKNKIDSETLIEKDTFTPKSQEFNSTYLHLLTNIINSFIFWSVLTSLFVCVWYFPLWFMGISGYELVILSTFSPIILSISKVKKFFTSKPSISRLLCCILGIGSYIIVDPITRLFLISFGNAFGFISLACEISSVGVTGSASDIKSYAGTFLLGLILSSISKFAFWTNNPIWPIMNKETGGWNGTGLVIGTIAAYYTTIPNSSTKTASTNDVDKPSALVTAAGFGSLLFSMFAMMTDSSTIILWVWDGYPVDGPVPVPHGAISLVVMCLGLYWGIYNDSMYRTITYSGILGATLLYFFHGWIGYIGGLAYIFWMCFVTPMCFVQMSYYYNNIAKVFTLSIIFTIILTLMHVWIVAYAFVPGGPLLRERTDIVLGSSVFLLCTLVFKSTKLQFQELKIQQSIKKFGNIIVCLLFASMIIAFNRFQFTPPKPLHPDSRLVTAGIWTIHFGLDNDMWASEHRMRDLIRDAELDIVGLLESDTQRIIMGNRDLTQRLAEELGMYADFGPGPNKHTWGAALLSRFPILKSTHHLLPSPVGELAPAIHATLDMYGTEVDVVVFHSGQEEDEEDRRLQSLYLQELMGSSDRPMILLSYLVTDALKGNYNTYVSEKSGMHDIDATDDQRWCEYILYKKMKRTGYARISRGSITDTELQVGKFVVPYPDTIDEEYSQKRISESSVPEDMRFPSIFYGEGVREHQFLEELDYEPRYFL
;
A
#
# COMPACT_ATOMS: atom_id res chain seq x y z
N MET A 1 -35.74 27.75 67.63
CA MET A 1 -34.54 28.61 67.65
C MET A 1 -33.53 27.94 66.73
N VAL A 2 -33.07 28.45 65.60
CA VAL A 2 -33.08 29.76 64.90
C VAL A 2 -32.89 29.38 63.40
N ALA A 3 -33.79 29.83 62.51
CA ALA A 3 -33.53 30.79 61.41
C ALA A 3 -32.27 30.46 60.54
N GLU A 4 -32.27 30.40 59.21
CA GLU A 4 -32.97 31.18 58.19
C GLU A 4 -33.00 30.37 56.87
N SER A 5 -34.15 30.36 56.19
CA SER A 5 -34.18 30.21 54.74
C SER A 5 -33.50 31.43 54.12
N LYS A 6 -32.19 31.38 53.88
CA LYS A 6 -31.50 32.46 53.17
C LYS A 6 -31.86 32.35 51.69
N THR A 7 -32.71 33.28 51.23
CA THR A 7 -32.91 33.59 49.82
C THR A 7 -31.56 33.66 49.10
N PRO A 8 -31.42 33.08 47.88
CA PRO A 8 -30.17 33.18 47.13
C PRO A 8 -29.82 34.67 46.94
N LEU A 9 -28.54 35.03 47.16
CA LEU A 9 -28.04 36.40 46.96
C LEU A 9 -28.26 36.87 45.53
N LEU A 10 -28.15 35.95 44.58
CA LEU A 10 -28.40 36.17 43.17
C LEU A 10 -28.89 34.87 42.54
N ARG A 11 -30.00 34.96 41.79
CA ARG A 11 -30.55 33.85 41.00
C ARG A 11 -30.65 34.29 39.54
N ILE A 12 -29.85 33.70 38.67
CA ILE A 12 -29.83 34.00 37.24
C ILE A 12 -30.33 32.78 36.47
N ASN A 13 -31.22 32.98 35.49
CA ASN A 13 -31.64 31.92 34.58
C ASN A 13 -30.53 31.62 33.57
N ALA A 14 -30.19 30.35 33.36
CA ALA A 14 -29.17 29.96 32.40
C ALA A 14 -29.56 30.27 30.93
N GLU A 15 -30.84 30.54 30.64
CA GLU A 15 -31.28 31.00 29.31
C GLU A 15 -30.57 32.30 28.87
N TYR A 16 -30.20 33.18 29.81
CA TYR A 16 -29.49 34.42 29.51
C TYR A 16 -28.10 34.18 28.93
N ILE A 17 -27.48 33.01 29.20
CA ILE A 17 -26.19 32.62 28.62
C ILE A 17 -26.35 32.33 27.12
N ALA A 18 -27.42 31.61 26.75
CA ALA A 18 -27.73 31.31 25.36
C ALA A 18 -28.17 32.57 24.59
N TRP A 19 -28.90 33.48 25.24
CA TRP A 19 -29.19 34.81 24.70
C TRP A 19 -27.92 35.63 24.48
N ALA A 20 -27.02 35.69 25.47
CA ALA A 20 -25.76 36.42 25.34
C ALA A 20 -24.89 35.89 24.20
N HIS A 21 -24.75 34.56 24.06
CA HIS A 21 -24.07 33.94 22.92
C HIS A 21 -24.70 34.35 21.59
N THR A 22 -26.01 34.18 21.45
CA THR A 22 -26.74 34.43 20.20
C THR A 22 -26.66 35.90 19.79
N ILE A 23 -26.83 36.83 20.74
CA ILE A 23 -26.77 38.27 20.50
C ILE A 23 -25.36 38.69 20.13
N CYS A 24 -24.33 38.28 20.90
CA CYS A 24 -22.95 38.67 20.62
C CYS A 24 -22.47 38.12 19.27
N ALA A 25 -22.73 36.84 18.98
CA ALA A 25 -22.36 36.22 17.70
C ALA A 25 -23.06 36.91 16.51
N SER A 26 -24.37 37.10 16.59
CA SER A 26 -25.14 37.75 15.51
C SER A 26 -24.69 39.20 15.30
N THR A 27 -24.44 39.92 16.40
CA THR A 27 -23.97 41.32 16.34
C THR A 27 -22.59 41.40 15.72
N ALA A 28 -21.68 40.45 15.99
CA ALA A 28 -20.35 40.42 15.39
C ALA A 28 -20.44 40.39 13.85
N PHE A 29 -21.18 39.44 13.30
CA PHE A 29 -21.33 39.27 11.85
C PHE A 29 -22.10 40.42 11.20
N VAL A 30 -23.19 40.90 11.82
CA VAL A 30 -23.98 42.03 11.29
C VAL A 30 -23.19 43.33 11.32
N ALA A 31 -22.45 43.60 12.40
CA ALA A 31 -21.62 44.81 12.51
C ALA A 31 -20.48 44.80 11.49
N ALA A 32 -19.80 43.66 11.33
CA ALA A 32 -18.75 43.50 10.33
C ALA A 32 -19.28 43.75 8.91
N LEU A 33 -20.43 43.15 8.57
CA LEU A 33 -21.08 43.37 7.28
C LEU A 33 -21.49 44.82 7.07
N ALA A 34 -22.15 45.46 8.05
CA ALA A 34 -22.59 46.85 7.93
C ALA A 34 -21.42 47.83 7.75
N ILE A 35 -20.33 47.64 8.50
CA ILE A 35 -19.12 48.47 8.40
C ILE A 35 -18.41 48.21 7.07
N GLY A 36 -18.22 46.94 6.70
CA GLY A 36 -17.61 46.55 5.43
C GLY A 36 -18.37 47.10 4.22
N TYR A 37 -19.71 47.02 4.24
CA TYR A 37 -20.55 47.59 3.18
C TYR A 37 -20.50 49.12 3.13
N SER A 38 -20.33 49.78 4.28
CA SER A 38 -20.27 51.25 4.35
C SER A 38 -18.92 51.82 3.92
N LEU A 39 -17.82 51.14 4.26
CA LEU A 39 -16.46 51.66 4.09
C LEU A 39 -15.70 51.02 2.92
N HIS A 40 -15.93 49.73 2.66
CA HIS A 40 -15.09 48.91 1.79
C HIS A 40 -15.86 48.08 0.77
N PHE A 41 -17.12 48.44 0.44
CA PHE A 41 -18.01 47.69 -0.46
C PHE A 41 -17.30 47.11 -1.69
N TYR A 42 -16.75 47.96 -2.56
CA TYR A 42 -16.08 47.54 -3.80
C TYR A 42 -14.88 46.61 -3.58
N LYS A 43 -14.28 46.64 -2.39
CA LYS A 43 -13.10 45.84 -2.05
C LYS A 43 -13.50 44.47 -1.52
N ILE A 44 -14.55 44.37 -0.71
CA ILE A 44 -14.99 43.10 -0.10
C ILE A 44 -15.84 42.25 -1.05
N VAL A 45 -16.45 42.84 -2.08
CA VAL A 45 -17.18 42.09 -3.13
C VAL A 45 -16.29 41.64 -4.28
N LYS A 46 -15.00 41.97 -4.25
CA LYS A 46 -14.05 41.63 -5.32
C LYS A 46 -13.45 40.26 -5.07
N ASN A 47 -13.47 39.39 -6.08
CA ASN A 47 -12.74 38.12 -6.10
C ASN A 47 -11.49 38.21 -7.02
N GLU A 48 -10.84 37.08 -7.26
CA GLU A 48 -9.61 36.98 -8.09
C GLU A 48 -9.82 37.41 -9.55
N HIS A 49 -11.03 37.22 -10.10
CA HIS A 49 -11.32 37.41 -11.53
C HIS A 49 -12.28 38.58 -11.81
N PHE A 50 -13.21 38.86 -10.89
CA PHE A 50 -14.30 39.81 -11.06
C PHE A 50 -14.48 40.71 -9.84
N GLY A 51 -15.07 41.88 -10.07
CA GLY A 51 -15.52 42.80 -9.02
C GLY A 51 -16.88 43.37 -9.38
N TYR A 52 -17.30 44.42 -8.68
CA TYR A 52 -18.54 45.11 -9.04
C TYR A 52 -18.48 45.66 -10.48
N PRO A 53 -19.54 45.53 -11.30
CA PRO A 53 -20.91 45.08 -10.95
C PRO A 53 -21.18 43.58 -11.08
N GLN A 54 -20.23 42.79 -11.59
CA GLN A 54 -20.42 41.34 -11.77
C GLN A 54 -20.56 40.61 -10.43
N GLU A 55 -19.87 41.09 -9.40
CA GLU A 55 -20.00 40.63 -8.03
C GLU A 55 -20.54 41.75 -7.13
N TRP A 56 -21.56 41.44 -6.33
CA TRP A 56 -22.33 42.43 -5.57
C TRP A 56 -22.55 42.04 -4.10
N TRP A 57 -22.18 40.81 -3.70
CA TRP A 57 -22.31 40.34 -2.33
C TRP A 57 -20.99 39.74 -1.82
N PRO A 58 -20.49 40.17 -0.64
CA PRO A 58 -19.18 39.75 -0.15
C PRO A 58 -19.24 38.39 0.57
N SER A 59 -18.17 37.58 0.43
CA SER A 59 -18.00 36.37 1.25
C SER A 59 -17.83 36.71 2.73
N VAL A 60 -18.09 35.73 3.61
CA VAL A 60 -17.92 35.90 5.05
C VAL A 60 -16.45 36.18 5.37
N SER A 61 -15.52 35.39 4.82
CA SER A 61 -14.08 35.59 5.05
C SER A 61 -13.59 36.97 4.61
N ALA A 62 -14.01 37.47 3.43
CA ALA A 62 -13.64 38.81 2.98
C ALA A 62 -14.21 39.92 3.88
N THR A 63 -15.42 39.72 4.41
CA THR A 63 -16.10 40.69 5.28
C THR A 63 -15.44 40.81 6.66
N ILE A 64 -14.95 39.70 7.21
CA ILE A 64 -14.43 39.67 8.59
C ILE A 64 -12.91 39.72 8.68
N GLY A 65 -12.20 39.38 7.59
CA GLY A 65 -10.77 39.11 7.60
C GLY A 65 -9.89 40.19 6.97
N ASP A 66 -10.39 40.87 5.93
CA ASP A 66 -9.48 41.57 5.01
C ASP A 66 -9.03 42.95 5.51
N ARG A 67 -9.90 43.68 6.23
CA ARG A 67 -9.72 45.14 6.39
C ARG A 67 -10.14 45.69 7.74
N TYR A 68 -9.43 46.74 8.14
CA TYR A 68 -9.78 47.61 9.25
C TYR A 68 -10.78 48.69 8.79
N PRO A 69 -11.81 49.06 9.58
CA PRO A 69 -12.06 48.63 10.97
C PRO A 69 -12.97 47.41 11.15
N GLU A 70 -13.63 46.89 10.11
CA GLU A 70 -14.61 45.80 10.20
C GLU A 70 -14.02 44.52 10.83
N ARG A 71 -12.80 44.14 10.47
CA ARG A 71 -12.05 43.02 11.08
C ARG A 71 -11.90 43.20 12.58
N SER A 72 -11.43 44.36 13.03
CA SER A 72 -11.19 44.62 14.45
C SER A 72 -12.49 44.63 15.25
N VAL A 73 -13.56 45.22 14.69
CA VAL A 73 -14.88 45.21 15.33
C VAL A 73 -15.42 43.78 15.45
N PHE A 74 -15.30 42.98 14.39
CA PHE A 74 -15.67 41.56 14.42
C PHE A 74 -14.90 40.80 15.50
N GLN A 75 -13.57 40.93 15.53
CA GLN A 75 -12.68 40.25 16.47
C GLN A 75 -12.92 40.64 17.94
N ILE A 76 -13.35 41.86 18.21
CA ILE A 76 -13.74 42.29 19.56
C ILE A 76 -15.08 41.66 19.95
N LEU A 77 -16.08 41.69 19.07
CA LEU A 77 -17.42 41.15 19.37
C LEU A 77 -17.42 39.62 19.49
N ILE A 78 -16.59 38.93 18.71
CA ILE A 78 -16.41 37.48 18.82
C ILE A 78 -15.58 37.09 20.06
N ALA A 79 -14.62 37.92 20.50
CA ALA A 79 -13.97 37.76 21.80
C ALA A 79 -14.99 37.82 22.94
N LEU A 80 -15.93 38.76 22.89
CA LEU A 80 -17.02 38.86 23.87
C LEU A 80 -17.96 37.65 23.82
N THR A 81 -18.10 37.00 22.65
CA THR A 81 -18.89 35.78 22.48
C THR A 81 -18.25 34.55 23.14
N SER A 82 -16.92 34.53 23.31
CA SER A 82 -16.19 33.38 23.85
C SER A 82 -16.64 32.94 25.24
N GLY A 83 -16.85 33.88 26.17
CA GLY A 83 -17.32 33.59 27.53
C GLY A 83 -18.70 32.90 27.54
N PRO A 84 -19.75 33.52 26.95
CA PRO A 84 -21.05 32.90 26.76
C PRO A 84 -20.97 31.55 26.03
N ARG A 85 -20.08 31.40 25.05
CA ARG A 85 -19.89 30.14 24.32
C ARG A 85 -19.41 29.02 25.24
N PHE A 86 -18.34 29.21 26.00
CA PHE A 86 -17.84 28.19 26.92
C PHE A 86 -18.85 27.83 28.01
N LEU A 87 -19.58 28.83 28.52
CA LEU A 87 -20.68 28.58 29.45
C LEU A 87 -21.82 27.79 28.80
N LEU A 88 -22.21 28.10 27.56
CA LEU A 88 -23.24 27.34 26.83
C LEU A 88 -22.84 25.86 26.69
N LEU A 89 -21.57 25.56 26.38
CA LEU A 89 -21.07 24.19 26.34
C LEU A 89 -21.15 23.50 27.72
N PHE A 90 -20.75 24.19 28.78
CA PHE A 90 -20.77 23.67 30.14
C PHE A 90 -22.20 23.37 30.63
N PHE A 91 -23.14 24.29 30.45
CA PHE A 91 -24.55 24.07 30.82
C PHE A 91 -25.22 23.01 29.94
N SER A 92 -24.86 22.93 28.66
CA SER A 92 -25.29 21.83 27.79
C SER A 92 -24.80 20.48 28.30
N TYR A 93 -23.55 20.40 28.76
CA TYR A 93 -23.02 19.19 29.40
C TYR A 93 -23.79 18.84 30.68
N LEU A 94 -23.98 19.79 31.60
CA LEU A 94 -24.73 19.56 32.85
C LEU A 94 -26.15 19.05 32.59
N ARG A 95 -26.84 19.63 31.60
CA ARG A 95 -28.21 19.24 31.21
C ARG A 95 -28.29 17.85 30.61
N LEU A 96 -27.30 17.49 29.78
CA LEU A 96 -27.32 16.26 28.99
C LEU A 96 -26.56 15.10 29.66
N HIS A 97 -25.85 15.37 30.76
CA HIS A 97 -25.07 14.38 31.49
C HIS A 97 -25.97 13.28 32.07
N LYS A 98 -25.59 12.02 31.82
CA LYS A 98 -26.18 10.83 32.42
C LYS A 98 -25.04 9.98 32.96
N SER A 99 -25.17 9.50 34.20
CA SER A 99 -24.14 8.72 34.90
C SER A 99 -23.66 7.49 34.12
N ASP A 100 -24.51 6.92 33.27
CA ASP A 100 -24.22 5.70 32.50
C ASP A 100 -23.73 5.94 31.08
N SER A 101 -23.60 7.21 30.65
CA SER A 101 -23.30 7.54 29.25
C SER A 101 -22.23 8.61 29.13
N SER A 102 -21.09 8.24 28.55
CA SER A 102 -20.02 9.19 28.20
C SER A 102 -20.38 10.12 27.04
N GLN A 103 -21.56 9.97 26.41
CA GLN A 103 -21.93 10.73 25.22
C GLN A 103 -21.95 12.25 25.47
N ALA A 104 -22.45 12.71 26.62
CA ALA A 104 -22.44 14.14 26.96
C ALA A 104 -21.01 14.70 27.10
N MET A 105 -20.09 13.92 27.68
CA MET A 105 -18.68 14.30 27.79
C MET A 105 -18.01 14.38 26.43
N TRP A 106 -18.30 13.43 25.53
CA TRP A 106 -17.80 13.48 24.16
C TRP A 106 -18.32 14.70 23.40
N THR A 107 -19.61 15.01 23.52
CA THR A 107 -20.19 16.21 22.91
C THR A 107 -19.59 17.49 23.48
N LEU A 108 -19.27 17.54 24.78
CA LEU A 108 -18.55 18.65 25.40
C LEU A 108 -17.14 18.83 24.80
N ILE A 109 -16.35 17.75 24.70
CA ILE A 109 -15.00 17.80 24.11
C ILE A 109 -15.07 18.27 22.66
N VAL A 110 -15.97 17.70 21.86
CA VAL A 110 -16.18 18.13 20.47
C VAL A 110 -16.55 19.61 20.41
N GLY A 111 -17.47 20.08 21.27
CA GLY A 111 -17.86 21.49 21.35
C GLY A 111 -16.72 22.42 21.77
N LEU A 112 -15.84 21.98 22.68
CA LEU A 112 -14.65 22.73 23.11
C LEU A 112 -13.64 22.85 21.97
N VAL A 113 -13.28 21.73 21.33
CA VAL A 113 -12.35 21.74 20.18
C VAL A 113 -12.92 22.59 19.05
N ARG A 114 -14.21 22.42 18.74
CA ARG A 114 -14.94 23.22 17.74
C ARG A 114 -14.87 24.72 18.06
N THR A 115 -15.03 25.09 19.33
CA THR A 115 -14.95 26.51 19.74
C THR A 115 -13.53 27.07 19.58
N VAL A 116 -12.50 26.29 19.92
CA VAL A 116 -11.10 26.70 19.73
C VAL A 116 -10.76 26.84 18.25
N THR A 117 -11.21 25.90 17.40
CA THR A 117 -11.00 25.99 15.95
C THR A 117 -11.73 27.17 15.33
N CYS A 118 -12.88 27.58 15.90
CA CYS A 118 -13.55 28.82 15.52
C CYS A 118 -12.66 30.04 15.77
N GLY A 119 -12.07 30.14 16.96
CA GLY A 119 -11.08 31.16 17.26
C GLY A 119 -9.90 31.13 16.29
N GLY A 120 -9.45 29.94 15.90
CA GLY A 120 -8.39 29.74 14.91
C GLY A 120 -8.63 30.50 13.60
N TRP A 121 -9.72 30.20 12.88
CA TRP A 121 -9.99 30.83 11.58
C TRP A 121 -10.50 32.29 11.68
N VAL A 122 -10.98 32.71 12.84
CA VAL A 122 -11.43 34.10 13.08
C VAL A 122 -10.26 35.05 13.38
N TYR A 123 -9.25 34.59 14.12
CA TYR A 123 -8.09 35.41 14.48
C TYR A 123 -6.93 35.28 13.49
N ILE A 124 -6.76 34.10 12.89
CA ILE A 124 -5.86 33.86 11.75
C ILE A 124 -6.70 34.07 10.50
N THR A 125 -6.65 35.27 9.93
CA THR A 125 -7.47 35.61 8.76
C THR A 125 -6.84 35.04 7.49
N SER A 126 -7.65 34.84 6.44
CA SER A 126 -7.17 34.40 5.12
C SER A 126 -6.11 35.33 4.54
N THR A 127 -6.08 36.60 4.94
CA THR A 127 -5.05 37.56 4.55
C THR A 127 -3.74 37.45 5.34
N ASP A 128 -3.77 36.90 6.55
CA ASP A 128 -2.57 36.74 7.38
C ASP A 128 -1.85 35.42 7.06
N ASP A 129 -2.60 34.32 7.00
CA ASP A 129 -2.10 32.98 6.69
C ASP A 129 -3.25 32.13 6.13
N HIS A 130 -3.25 31.95 4.82
CA HIS A 130 -4.33 31.26 4.10
C HIS A 130 -4.44 29.78 4.49
N ASP A 131 -3.31 29.09 4.70
CA ASP A 131 -3.27 27.65 4.96
C ASP A 131 -3.82 27.33 6.35
N TRP A 132 -3.37 28.05 7.38
CA TRP A 132 -3.88 27.86 8.74
C TRP A 132 -5.33 28.29 8.88
N HIS A 133 -5.75 29.37 8.19
CA HIS A 133 -7.15 29.80 8.14
C HIS A 133 -8.06 28.67 7.63
N ASP A 134 -7.72 28.07 6.49
CA ASP A 134 -8.51 27.00 5.86
C ASP A 134 -8.53 25.73 6.71
N ILE A 135 -7.40 25.34 7.30
CA ILE A 135 -7.34 24.18 8.21
C ILE A 135 -8.32 24.36 9.37
N PHE A 136 -8.31 25.52 10.03
CA PHE A 136 -9.21 25.79 11.17
C PHE A 136 -10.68 25.90 10.75
N MET A 137 -10.97 26.47 9.57
CA MET A 137 -12.32 26.58 9.03
C MET A 137 -12.89 25.21 8.64
N ILE A 138 -12.14 24.38 7.91
CA ILE A 138 -12.56 23.02 7.54
C ILE A 138 -12.76 22.18 8.80
N LEU A 139 -11.83 22.24 9.75
CA LEU A 139 -11.94 21.51 11.00
C LEU A 139 -13.18 21.96 11.81
N TYR A 140 -13.51 23.26 11.82
CA TYR A 140 -14.74 23.78 12.42
C TYR A 140 -16.00 23.18 11.78
N ILE A 141 -16.08 23.17 10.45
CA ILE A 141 -17.22 22.61 9.69
C ILE A 141 -17.34 21.10 9.95
N VAL A 142 -16.23 20.36 9.88
CA VAL A 142 -16.22 18.91 10.15
C VAL A 142 -16.65 18.59 11.58
N LEU A 143 -16.20 19.38 12.58
CA LEU A 143 -16.58 19.21 13.98
C LEU A 143 -18.03 19.64 14.28
N THR A 144 -18.66 20.42 13.39
CA THR A 144 -20.09 20.79 13.50
C THR A 144 -20.99 19.55 13.38
N LEU A 145 -20.63 18.57 12.56
CA LEU A 145 -21.40 17.32 12.40
C LEU A 145 -21.51 16.49 13.69
N PRO A 146 -20.42 16.09 14.37
CA PRO A 146 -20.51 15.38 15.64
C PRO A 146 -21.09 16.24 16.77
N TRP A 147 -20.94 17.57 16.73
CA TRP A 147 -21.60 18.49 17.67
C TRP A 147 -23.12 18.42 17.54
N ASP A 148 -23.65 18.66 16.33
CA ASP A 148 -25.09 18.70 16.06
C ASP A 148 -25.76 17.35 16.31
N ILE A 149 -25.12 16.26 15.88
CA ILE A 149 -25.60 14.90 16.14
C ILE A 149 -25.60 14.62 17.65
N GLY A 150 -24.56 15.03 18.35
CA GLY A 150 -24.42 14.84 19.80
C GLY A 150 -25.55 15.52 20.57
N ILE A 151 -25.72 16.82 20.37
CA ILE A 151 -26.74 17.64 21.04
C ILE A 151 -28.17 17.17 20.63
N THR A 152 -28.41 16.91 19.34
CA THR A 152 -29.74 16.46 18.87
C THR A 152 -30.12 15.08 19.40
N LYS A 153 -29.17 14.14 19.48
CA LYS A 153 -29.42 12.77 19.96
C LYS A 153 -29.66 12.74 21.47
N LEU A 154 -28.91 13.54 22.22
CA LEU A 154 -29.03 13.64 23.68
C LEU A 154 -30.28 14.43 24.12
N SER A 155 -30.81 15.30 23.24
CA SER A 155 -32.10 15.95 23.47
C SER A 155 -33.24 14.93 23.68
N PRO A 156 -34.21 15.23 24.57
CA PRO A 156 -35.30 14.31 24.90
C PRO A 156 -36.01 13.75 23.64
N PRO A 157 -36.19 12.43 23.53
CA PRO A 157 -36.86 11.83 22.39
C PRO A 157 -38.31 12.33 22.27
N ARG A 158 -38.77 12.56 21.03
CA ARG A 158 -40.11 13.08 20.71
C ARG A 158 -40.42 14.51 21.20
N SER A 159 -39.43 15.30 21.61
CA SER A 159 -39.60 16.73 21.90
C SER A 159 -39.64 17.60 20.64
N SER A 160 -40.34 18.74 20.71
CA SER A 160 -40.31 19.79 19.68
C SER A 160 -38.90 20.36 19.50
N LEU A 161 -38.15 20.53 20.60
CA LEU A 161 -36.75 20.99 20.61
C LEU A 161 -35.84 20.10 19.75
N ARG A 162 -35.93 18.77 19.90
CA ARG A 162 -35.15 17.83 19.10
C ARG A 162 -35.50 17.90 17.62
N ARG A 163 -36.77 18.18 17.29
CA ARG A 163 -37.22 18.34 15.91
C ARG A 163 -36.63 19.60 15.28
N TYR A 164 -36.65 20.73 15.99
CA TYR A 164 -36.08 21.97 15.52
C TYR A 164 -34.55 21.90 15.34
N ARG A 165 -33.82 21.35 16.32
CA ARG A 165 -32.37 21.07 16.19
C ARG A 165 -32.06 20.17 14.99
N LYS A 166 -32.88 19.12 14.76
CA LYS A 166 -32.72 18.26 13.59
C LYS A 166 -32.92 19.04 12.28
N TYR A 167 -33.95 19.89 12.18
CA TYR A 167 -34.22 20.66 10.97
C TYR A 167 -33.16 21.72 10.70
N THR A 168 -32.67 22.43 11.72
CA THR A 168 -31.58 23.40 11.53
C THR A 168 -30.28 22.71 11.13
N ALA A 169 -29.93 21.58 11.74
CA ALA A 169 -28.77 20.78 11.33
C ALA A 169 -28.92 20.26 9.88
N TRP A 170 -30.10 19.74 9.51
CA TRP A 170 -30.36 19.30 8.14
C TRP A 170 -30.22 20.44 7.14
N ALA A 171 -30.78 21.61 7.44
CA ALA A 171 -30.64 22.79 6.60
C ALA A 171 -29.16 23.21 6.46
N PHE A 172 -28.37 23.16 7.53
CA PHE A 172 -26.94 23.46 7.49
C PHE A 172 -26.21 22.53 6.51
N PHE A 173 -26.32 21.21 6.69
CA PHE A 173 -25.60 20.25 5.83
C PHE A 173 -26.13 20.20 4.40
N LEU A 174 -27.43 20.44 4.17
CA LEU A 174 -27.98 20.55 2.81
C LEU A 174 -27.48 21.79 2.08
N THR A 175 -27.23 22.89 2.79
CA THR A 175 -26.69 24.14 2.21
C THR A 175 -25.24 23.99 1.72
N LEU A 176 -24.49 22.99 2.22
CA LEU A 176 -23.15 22.67 1.71
C LEU A 176 -23.17 22.18 0.25
N VAL A 177 -24.24 21.52 -0.21
CA VAL A 177 -24.35 21.01 -1.58
C VAL A 177 -24.33 22.15 -2.62
N PRO A 178 -25.23 23.15 -2.56
CA PRO A 178 -25.15 24.30 -3.46
C PRO A 178 -23.90 25.15 -3.21
N LEU A 179 -23.38 25.23 -1.97
CA LEU A 179 -22.13 25.93 -1.68
C LEU A 179 -20.95 25.35 -2.48
N ILE A 180 -20.75 24.02 -2.46
CA ILE A 180 -19.65 23.36 -3.19
C ILE A 180 -19.83 23.53 -4.70
N TYR A 181 -21.05 23.36 -5.21
CA TYR A 181 -21.33 23.59 -6.63
C TYR A 181 -20.96 25.01 -7.05
N LEU A 182 -21.41 26.03 -6.30
CA LEU A 182 -21.12 27.44 -6.60
C LEU A 182 -19.63 27.77 -6.39
N PHE A 183 -18.95 27.11 -5.46
CA PHE A 183 -17.50 27.20 -5.28
C PHE A 183 -16.76 26.78 -6.55
N ILE A 184 -17.14 25.64 -7.14
CA ILE A 184 -16.55 25.16 -8.40
C ILE A 184 -16.86 26.13 -9.56
N GLN A 185 -18.10 26.61 -9.66
CA GLN A 185 -18.47 27.58 -10.69
C GLN A 185 -17.64 28.87 -10.62
N HIS A 186 -17.29 29.33 -9.41
CA HIS A 186 -16.51 30.55 -9.25
C HIS A 186 -14.99 30.33 -9.36
N LYS A 187 -14.44 29.26 -8.77
CA LYS A 187 -12.99 28.99 -8.73
C LYS A 187 -12.44 28.29 -9.96
N VAL A 188 -13.25 27.43 -10.60
CA VAL A 188 -12.78 26.58 -11.71
C VAL A 188 -13.33 27.08 -13.04
N HIS A 189 -14.64 27.34 -13.08
CA HIS A 189 -15.31 27.76 -14.33
C HIS A 189 -15.35 29.29 -14.52
N HIS A 190 -14.92 30.06 -13.52
CA HIS A 190 -14.87 31.52 -13.54
C HIS A 190 -16.17 32.18 -14.04
N VAL A 191 -17.33 31.70 -13.57
CA VAL A 191 -18.64 32.23 -13.99
C VAL A 191 -18.93 33.56 -13.26
N PRO A 192 -19.21 34.66 -13.97
CA PRO A 192 -19.54 35.95 -13.33
C PRO A 192 -20.77 35.85 -12.40
N GLY A 193 -20.69 36.42 -11.20
CA GLY A 193 -21.78 36.44 -10.20
C GLY A 193 -21.88 35.17 -9.34
N SER A 194 -21.17 34.10 -9.70
CA SER A 194 -21.18 32.84 -8.94
C SER A 194 -20.56 32.99 -7.55
N TYR A 195 -19.61 33.90 -7.36
CA TYR A 195 -19.02 34.19 -6.04
C TYR A 195 -20.04 34.86 -5.11
N SER A 196 -20.86 35.80 -5.61
CA SER A 196 -21.94 36.41 -4.83
C SER A 196 -23.01 35.39 -4.42
N TYR A 197 -23.37 34.46 -5.31
CA TYR A 197 -24.29 33.36 -4.98
C TYR A 197 -23.68 32.37 -3.97
N TYR A 198 -22.40 32.05 -4.12
CA TYR A 198 -21.63 31.26 -3.16
C TYR A 198 -21.68 31.93 -1.77
N ALA A 199 -21.43 33.24 -1.72
CA ALA A 199 -21.44 34.00 -0.48
C ALA A 199 -22.80 33.95 0.23
N TYR A 200 -23.94 33.96 -0.49
CA TYR A 200 -25.25 33.77 0.16
C TYR A 200 -25.37 32.44 0.91
N CYS A 201 -24.82 31.36 0.36
CA CYS A 201 -24.80 30.06 1.01
C CYS A 201 -23.89 30.07 2.24
N GLU A 202 -22.73 30.73 2.14
CA GLU A 202 -21.78 30.88 3.24
C GLU A 202 -22.38 31.66 4.43
N TRP A 203 -23.00 32.81 4.16
CA TRP A 203 -23.75 33.58 5.16
C TRP A 203 -24.92 32.75 5.74
N GLY A 204 -25.59 31.96 4.90
CA GLY A 204 -26.63 31.02 5.32
C GLY A 204 -26.14 30.00 6.34
N LEU A 205 -24.94 29.43 6.15
CA LEU A 205 -24.33 28.50 7.11
C LEU A 205 -24.08 29.15 8.46
N ILE A 206 -23.56 30.38 8.49
CA ILE A 206 -23.34 31.12 9.75
C ILE A 206 -24.66 31.34 10.50
N VAL A 207 -25.71 31.76 9.79
CA VAL A 207 -27.04 31.96 10.40
C VAL A 207 -27.59 30.65 10.96
N LEU A 208 -27.49 29.56 10.21
CA LEU A 208 -27.98 28.25 10.62
C LEU A 208 -27.21 27.68 11.81
N ASP A 209 -25.90 27.96 11.90
CA ASP A 209 -25.05 27.55 13.00
C ASP A 209 -25.41 28.28 14.31
N ILE A 210 -25.51 29.62 14.25
CA ILE A 210 -25.96 30.42 15.39
C ILE A 210 -27.40 30.01 15.79
N ALA A 211 -28.26 29.75 14.82
CA ALA A 211 -29.63 29.29 15.07
C ALA A 211 -29.66 27.91 15.76
N PHE A 212 -28.78 26.97 15.39
CA PHE A 212 -28.71 25.67 16.05
C PHE A 212 -28.41 25.81 17.54
N ASP A 213 -27.43 26.64 17.90
CA ASP A 213 -27.07 26.89 19.29
C ASP A 213 -28.09 27.75 20.04
N SER A 214 -28.84 28.61 19.35
CA SER A 214 -29.91 29.43 19.94
C SER A 214 -31.05 28.59 20.53
N TRP A 215 -31.25 27.36 20.06
CA TRP A 215 -32.22 26.43 20.65
C TRP A 215 -31.92 26.11 22.13
N CYS A 216 -30.70 26.35 22.60
CA CYS A 216 -30.37 26.27 24.03
C CYS A 216 -31.15 27.28 24.89
N ILE A 217 -31.67 28.38 24.31
CA ILE A 217 -32.56 29.32 25.03
C ILE A 217 -33.80 28.58 25.54
N VAL A 218 -34.37 27.67 24.74
CA VAL A 218 -35.53 26.86 25.13
C VAL A 218 -35.11 25.73 26.08
N ASP A 219 -33.92 25.15 25.86
CA ASP A 219 -33.39 24.03 26.65
C ASP A 219 -33.00 24.43 28.08
N PHE A 220 -32.63 25.70 28.30
CA PHE A 220 -32.12 26.22 29.57
C PHE A 220 -33.16 26.95 30.42
N LYS A 221 -34.42 27.05 29.98
CA LYS A 221 -35.47 27.83 30.69
C LYS A 221 -35.69 27.41 32.14
N ASP A 222 -35.49 26.13 32.44
CA ASP A 222 -35.67 25.52 33.76
C ASP A 222 -34.38 25.40 34.58
N LEU A 223 -33.26 25.93 34.09
CA LEU A 223 -31.96 25.92 34.77
C LEU A 223 -31.67 27.27 35.43
N TYR A 224 -31.36 27.25 36.74
CA TYR A 224 -31.01 28.44 37.51
C TYR A 224 -29.63 28.31 38.13
N VAL A 225 -28.85 29.38 38.06
CA VAL A 225 -27.59 29.56 38.79
C VAL A 225 -27.89 30.38 40.02
N GLU A 226 -27.67 29.80 41.20
CA GLU A 226 -27.88 30.46 42.48
C GLU A 226 -26.55 30.67 43.21
N ILE A 227 -26.29 31.92 43.61
CA ILE A 227 -25.18 32.28 44.48
C ILE A 227 -25.73 32.37 45.92
N ARG A 228 -25.15 31.60 46.84
CA ARG A 228 -25.56 31.56 48.25
C ARG A 228 -24.37 31.90 49.17
N PRO A 229 -24.59 32.62 50.28
CA PRO A 229 -23.53 32.91 51.24
C PRO A 229 -23.11 31.63 51.96
N THR A 230 -21.80 31.34 51.98
CA THR A 230 -21.23 30.17 52.65
C THR A 230 -21.23 30.35 54.17
N ASN A 231 -21.68 29.32 54.90
CA ASN A 231 -21.35 29.19 56.33
C ASN A 231 -20.04 28.39 56.48
N THR A 232 -19.36 28.56 57.61
CA THR A 232 -17.97 28.19 57.93
C THR A 232 -17.59 26.69 57.87
N SER A 233 -18.35 25.84 57.19
CA SER A 233 -18.06 24.40 57.08
C SER A 233 -18.49 23.73 55.77
N ASP A 234 -18.75 24.47 54.68
CA ASP A 234 -19.05 23.87 53.38
C ASP A 234 -17.86 23.98 52.43
N GLU A 235 -17.41 22.83 51.90
CA GLU A 235 -16.36 22.74 50.89
C GLU A 235 -16.72 23.57 49.65
N PHE A 236 -15.76 24.38 49.19
CA PHE A 236 -15.87 25.21 47.99
C PHE A 236 -16.23 24.33 46.79
N PHE A 237 -17.44 24.52 46.23
CA PHE A 237 -18.07 23.78 45.11
C PHE A 237 -18.69 22.40 45.45
N SER A 238 -19.95 22.39 45.91
CA SER A 238 -20.81 21.20 45.85
C SER A 238 -21.86 21.33 44.72
N ILE A 239 -21.70 20.54 43.65
CA ILE A 239 -22.71 20.39 42.59
C ILE A 239 -23.69 19.30 43.03
N ASN A 240 -24.84 19.68 43.58
CA ASN A 240 -25.86 18.75 44.05
C ASN A 240 -26.82 18.35 42.89
N LEU A 241 -26.39 17.42 42.04
CA LEU A 241 -27.25 16.82 41.00
C LEU A 241 -28.09 15.70 41.60
N ASN A 242 -29.25 16.06 42.16
CA ASN A 242 -30.18 15.12 42.77
C ASN A 242 -31.01 14.38 41.68
N LEU A 243 -30.36 13.51 40.91
CA LEU A 243 -31.00 12.54 40.01
C LEU A 243 -31.22 11.22 40.76
N LYS A 244 -32.03 11.25 41.81
CA LYS A 244 -32.64 10.04 42.36
C LYS A 244 -34.04 9.91 41.78
N THR A 245 -34.27 8.89 40.96
CA THR A 245 -35.38 7.90 40.99
C THR A 245 -35.49 7.25 39.60
N ILE A 246 -35.76 5.93 39.54
CA ILE A 246 -35.95 5.06 38.34
C ILE A 246 -34.72 4.22 37.91
N LYS A 247 -33.74 3.97 38.78
CA LYS A 247 -32.77 2.87 38.56
C LYS A 247 -32.81 1.75 39.60
N ASN A 248 -33.27 2.06 40.81
CA ASN A 248 -33.30 1.08 41.92
C ASN A 248 -34.61 0.27 42.01
N LYS A 249 -35.40 0.19 40.94
CA LYS A 249 -36.66 -0.59 40.91
C LYS A 249 -36.75 -1.62 39.77
N ILE A 250 -35.69 -1.77 38.98
CA ILE A 250 -35.63 -2.73 37.85
C ILE A 250 -34.66 -3.89 38.17
N ASP A 251 -33.68 -3.67 39.06
CA ASP A 251 -32.69 -4.69 39.44
C ASP A 251 -33.19 -5.73 40.46
N SER A 252 -34.45 -5.64 40.90
CA SER A 252 -35.02 -6.53 41.94
C SER A 252 -35.94 -7.63 41.42
N GLU A 253 -36.31 -7.62 40.13
CA GLU A 253 -37.26 -8.60 39.53
C GLU A 253 -36.66 -9.52 38.46
N THR A 254 -35.36 -9.44 38.15
CA THR A 254 -34.72 -10.25 37.08
C THR A 254 -33.76 -11.33 37.57
N LEU A 255 -33.81 -11.70 38.86
CA LEU A 255 -32.92 -12.70 39.48
C LEU A 255 -33.56 -14.07 39.74
N ILE A 256 -34.71 -14.38 39.13
CA ILE A 256 -35.31 -15.72 39.23
C ILE A 256 -35.68 -16.20 37.82
N GLU A 257 -34.68 -16.72 37.10
CA GLU A 257 -34.79 -17.81 36.10
C GLU A 257 -33.44 -18.00 35.40
N LYS A 258 -32.56 -18.77 36.05
CA LYS A 258 -31.42 -19.42 35.39
C LYS A 258 -31.25 -20.79 36.02
N ASP A 259 -32.01 -21.75 35.50
CA ASP A 259 -31.62 -23.16 35.53
C ASP A 259 -32.35 -23.90 34.42
N THR A 260 -31.74 -23.90 33.24
CA THR A 260 -31.60 -25.02 32.28
C THR A 260 -31.18 -24.46 30.91
N PHE A 261 -30.26 -25.16 30.24
CA PHE A 261 -29.64 -24.85 28.94
C PHE A 261 -28.47 -23.84 28.93
N THR A 262 -27.36 -24.23 29.55
CA THR A 262 -26.03 -23.77 29.09
C THR A 262 -25.54 -24.69 27.96
N PRO A 263 -25.43 -24.19 26.71
CA PRO A 263 -24.75 -24.96 25.66
C PRO A 263 -23.26 -25.09 26.03
N LYS A 264 -22.71 -26.30 25.86
CA LYS A 264 -21.27 -26.58 26.00
C LYS A 264 -20.49 -25.54 25.20
N SER A 265 -19.50 -24.90 25.84
CA SER A 265 -18.62 -23.91 25.22
C SER A 265 -18.00 -24.47 23.93
N GLN A 266 -18.44 -23.99 22.76
CA GLN A 266 -17.83 -24.33 21.48
C GLN A 266 -16.44 -23.70 21.40
N GLU A 267 -15.43 -24.53 21.09
CA GLU A 267 -14.04 -24.09 20.90
C GLU A 267 -13.90 -23.20 19.65
N PHE A 268 -12.99 -22.22 19.71
CA PHE A 268 -12.68 -21.36 18.56
C PHE A 268 -11.98 -22.19 17.48
N ASN A 269 -12.34 -22.00 16.21
CA ASN A 269 -11.90 -22.85 15.09
C ASN A 269 -12.23 -24.35 15.23
N SER A 270 -13.28 -24.69 15.99
CA SER A 270 -13.72 -26.09 16.17
C SER A 270 -14.27 -26.76 14.91
N THR A 271 -14.62 -26.03 13.86
CA THR A 271 -15.14 -26.60 12.61
C THR A 271 -14.23 -26.28 11.43
N TYR A 272 -14.25 -27.13 10.39
CA TYR A 272 -13.56 -26.83 9.13
C TYR A 272 -14.03 -25.52 8.51
N LEU A 273 -15.32 -25.18 8.64
CA LEU A 273 -15.86 -23.91 8.15
C LEU A 273 -15.16 -22.72 8.79
N HIS A 274 -15.01 -22.69 10.12
CA HIS A 274 -14.31 -21.57 10.80
C HIS A 274 -12.82 -21.49 10.41
N LEU A 275 -12.14 -22.65 10.28
CA LEU A 275 -10.76 -22.69 9.81
C LEU A 275 -10.63 -22.13 8.39
N LEU A 276 -11.45 -22.60 7.45
CA LEU A 276 -11.44 -22.12 6.06
C LEU A 276 -11.76 -20.63 5.98
N THR A 277 -12.75 -20.15 6.73
CA THR A 277 -13.08 -18.72 6.79
C THR A 277 -11.88 -17.87 7.22
N ASN A 278 -11.16 -18.28 8.26
CA ASN A 278 -9.99 -17.54 8.75
C ASN A 278 -8.78 -17.62 7.79
N ILE A 279 -8.59 -18.76 7.14
CA ILE A 279 -7.57 -18.93 6.09
C ILE A 279 -7.88 -18.00 4.90
N ILE A 280 -9.13 -17.98 4.43
CA ILE A 280 -9.57 -17.10 3.34
C ILE A 280 -9.39 -15.63 3.76
N ASN A 281 -9.86 -15.23 4.94
CA ASN A 281 -9.69 -13.85 5.42
C ASN A 281 -8.21 -13.43 5.48
N SER A 282 -7.33 -14.36 5.82
CA SER A 282 -5.89 -14.12 5.87
C SER A 282 -5.26 -14.09 4.48
N PHE A 283 -5.71 -14.93 3.54
CA PHE A 283 -5.37 -14.84 2.11
C PHE A 283 -5.77 -13.47 1.52
N ILE A 284 -6.99 -12.99 1.82
CA ILE A 284 -7.46 -11.65 1.41
C ILE A 284 -6.56 -10.56 2.02
N PHE A 285 -6.23 -10.65 3.31
CA PHE A 285 -5.32 -9.70 3.97
C PHE A 285 -3.96 -9.64 3.28
N TRP A 286 -3.31 -10.78 3.01
CA TRP A 286 -2.02 -10.82 2.34
C TRP A 286 -2.09 -10.31 0.91
N SER A 287 -3.18 -10.60 0.20
CA SER A 287 -3.41 -10.11 -1.17
C SER A 287 -3.54 -8.58 -1.20
N VAL A 288 -4.29 -8.00 -0.26
CA VAL A 288 -4.45 -6.53 -0.15
C VAL A 288 -3.14 -5.87 0.27
N LEU A 289 -2.44 -6.39 1.29
CA LEU A 289 -1.17 -5.85 1.76
C LEU A 289 -0.12 -5.84 0.63
N THR A 290 0.08 -6.99 -0.03
CA THR A 290 1.06 -7.10 -1.12
C THR A 290 0.70 -6.19 -2.30
N SER A 291 -0.59 -6.07 -2.65
CA SER A 291 -1.02 -5.17 -3.73
C SER A 291 -0.79 -3.69 -3.44
N LEU A 292 -0.89 -3.24 -2.18
CA LEU A 292 -0.67 -1.84 -1.83
C LEU A 292 0.74 -1.39 -2.24
N PHE A 293 1.75 -2.23 -1.98
CA PHE A 293 3.14 -1.90 -2.28
C PHE A 293 3.43 -1.95 -3.78
N VAL A 294 2.79 -2.86 -4.53
CA VAL A 294 2.88 -2.86 -6.00
C VAL A 294 2.24 -1.61 -6.61
N CYS A 295 1.05 -1.25 -6.14
CA CYS A 295 0.32 -0.10 -6.69
C CYS A 295 0.98 1.23 -6.31
N VAL A 296 1.55 1.35 -5.12
CA VAL A 296 2.21 2.60 -4.73
C VAL A 296 3.52 2.81 -5.49
N TRP A 297 4.22 1.74 -5.87
CA TRP A 297 5.48 1.81 -6.63
C TRP A 297 5.31 2.36 -8.04
N TYR A 298 4.14 2.17 -8.65
CA TYR A 298 3.78 2.74 -9.94
C TYR A 298 4.06 4.24 -10.05
N PHE A 299 3.85 5.01 -8.98
CA PHE A 299 4.00 6.47 -9.00
C PHE A 299 5.48 6.91 -8.96
N PRO A 300 6.32 6.47 -8.00
CA PRO A 300 7.75 6.76 -8.03
C PRO A 300 8.44 6.43 -9.35
N LEU A 301 8.03 5.34 -10.01
CA LEU A 301 8.54 4.95 -11.31
C LEU A 301 8.32 6.04 -12.37
N TRP A 302 7.12 6.65 -12.39
CA TRP A 302 6.80 7.68 -13.38
C TRP A 302 7.25 9.09 -13.00
N PHE A 303 7.35 9.39 -11.71
CA PHE A 303 7.86 10.69 -11.26
C PHE A 303 9.38 10.70 -11.11
N MET A 304 10.07 9.56 -11.28
CA MET A 304 11.51 9.38 -11.06
C MET A 304 11.94 9.94 -9.70
N GLY A 305 11.15 9.67 -8.66
CA GLY A 305 11.34 10.23 -7.32
C GLY A 305 10.13 10.09 -6.40
N ILE A 306 10.18 10.72 -5.22
CA ILE A 306 9.07 10.69 -4.26
C ILE A 306 7.91 11.52 -4.81
N SER A 307 6.77 10.86 -5.02
CA SER A 307 5.57 11.45 -5.63
C SER A 307 4.58 12.06 -4.62
N GLY A 308 4.71 11.72 -3.33
CA GLY A 308 3.76 12.04 -2.26
C GLY A 308 2.70 10.96 -2.06
N TYR A 309 2.42 10.12 -3.07
CA TYR A 309 1.49 9.00 -2.95
C TYR A 309 1.97 7.92 -1.98
N GLU A 310 3.28 7.88 -1.67
CA GLU A 310 3.87 6.94 -0.70
C GLU A 310 3.26 7.09 0.70
N LEU A 311 2.63 8.24 1.00
CA LEU A 311 1.87 8.45 2.24
C LEU A 311 0.72 7.44 2.44
N VAL A 312 0.21 6.79 1.39
CA VAL A 312 -0.81 5.73 1.55
C VAL A 312 -0.30 4.54 2.36
N ILE A 313 1.01 4.32 2.46
CA ILE A 313 1.62 3.30 3.33
C ILE A 313 1.22 3.53 4.80
N LEU A 314 0.96 4.79 5.18
CA LEU A 314 0.48 5.15 6.52
C LEU A 314 -0.88 4.52 6.87
N SER A 315 -1.65 4.08 5.86
CA SER A 315 -2.90 3.32 6.08
C SER A 315 -2.68 2.07 6.95
N THR A 316 -1.47 1.49 6.91
CA THR A 316 -1.04 0.34 7.73
C THR A 316 -1.05 0.67 9.23
N PHE A 317 -0.94 1.96 9.62
CA PHE A 317 -1.03 2.44 11.01
C PHE A 317 -2.46 2.55 11.54
N SER A 318 -3.48 2.17 10.77
CA SER A 318 -4.89 2.19 11.17
C SER A 318 -5.23 1.52 12.52
N PRO A 319 -4.49 0.52 13.05
CA PRO A 319 -4.76 -0.02 14.38
C PRO A 319 -4.70 1.02 15.51
N ILE A 320 -4.04 2.16 15.30
CA ILE A 320 -3.99 3.26 16.27
C ILE A 320 -5.38 3.77 16.64
N ILE A 321 -6.33 3.73 15.70
CA ILE A 321 -7.72 4.18 15.87
C ILE A 321 -8.45 3.30 16.89
N LEU A 322 -8.02 2.04 17.07
CA LEU A 322 -8.55 1.13 18.10
C LEU A 322 -8.18 1.56 19.53
N SER A 323 -7.34 2.59 19.71
CA SER A 323 -7.14 3.24 21.01
C SER A 323 -8.42 3.93 21.49
N ILE A 324 -9.35 4.26 20.57
CA ILE A 324 -10.68 4.78 20.90
C ILE A 324 -11.57 3.59 21.28
N SER A 325 -11.91 3.46 22.56
CA SER A 325 -12.66 2.31 23.10
C SER A 325 -13.98 2.02 22.37
N LYS A 326 -14.67 3.06 21.87
CA LYS A 326 -15.90 2.90 21.08
C LYS A 326 -15.64 2.22 19.73
N VAL A 327 -14.55 2.60 19.05
CA VAL A 327 -14.16 2.02 17.76
C VAL A 327 -13.71 0.58 17.96
N LYS A 328 -12.87 0.32 18.97
CA LYS A 328 -12.49 -1.04 19.37
C LYS A 328 -13.71 -1.91 19.64
N LYS A 329 -14.64 -1.43 20.48
CA LYS A 329 -15.87 -2.16 20.80
C LYS A 329 -16.73 -2.42 19.55
N PHE A 330 -16.83 -1.46 18.63
CA PHE A 330 -17.59 -1.61 17.40
C PHE A 330 -17.02 -2.75 16.53
N PHE A 331 -15.74 -2.68 16.16
CA PHE A 331 -15.13 -3.69 15.30
C PHE A 331 -15.00 -5.06 15.97
N THR A 332 -14.74 -5.11 17.29
CA THR A 332 -14.78 -6.37 18.03
C THR A 332 -16.19 -6.97 18.13
N SER A 333 -17.25 -6.15 18.18
CA SER A 333 -18.63 -6.65 18.20
C SER A 333 -19.15 -7.08 16.82
N LYS A 334 -18.53 -6.57 15.75
CA LYS A 334 -18.92 -6.82 14.35
C LYS A 334 -17.68 -7.09 13.48
N PRO A 335 -16.96 -8.20 13.71
CA PRO A 335 -15.72 -8.53 12.98
C PRO A 335 -15.92 -8.66 11.47
N SER A 336 -17.12 -9.06 11.05
CA SER A 336 -17.45 -9.18 9.64
C SER A 336 -17.35 -7.87 8.87
N ILE A 337 -17.56 -6.71 9.53
CA ILE A 337 -17.51 -5.41 8.86
C ILE A 337 -16.09 -5.04 8.43
N SER A 338 -15.09 -5.20 9.31
CA SER A 338 -13.70 -4.87 8.94
C SER A 338 -13.17 -5.79 7.85
N ARG A 339 -13.48 -7.09 7.90
CA ARG A 339 -13.13 -8.04 6.82
C ARG A 339 -13.84 -7.72 5.51
N LEU A 340 -15.13 -7.37 5.58
CA LEU A 340 -15.91 -7.01 4.39
C LEU A 340 -15.36 -5.75 3.72
N LEU A 341 -15.04 -4.71 4.49
CA LEU A 341 -14.47 -3.48 3.95
C LEU A 341 -13.06 -3.70 3.41
N CYS A 342 -12.25 -4.53 4.06
CA CYS A 342 -10.95 -4.95 3.52
C CYS A 342 -11.09 -5.63 2.15
N CYS A 343 -12.05 -6.56 2.02
CA CYS A 343 -12.30 -7.29 0.77
C CYS A 343 -12.86 -6.37 -0.34
N ILE A 344 -13.90 -5.58 -0.04
CA ILE A 344 -14.57 -4.72 -1.03
C ILE A 344 -13.66 -3.58 -1.49
N LEU A 345 -13.01 -2.87 -0.57
CA LEU A 345 -12.17 -1.72 -0.95
C LEU A 345 -10.79 -2.17 -1.45
N GLY A 346 -10.25 -3.25 -0.88
CA GLY A 346 -8.96 -3.82 -1.29
C GLY A 346 -9.05 -4.49 -2.65
N ILE A 347 -9.77 -5.61 -2.75
CA ILE A 347 -9.86 -6.37 -4.00
C ILE A 347 -10.76 -5.67 -5.01
N GLY A 348 -11.91 -5.17 -4.56
CA GLY A 348 -12.90 -4.52 -5.45
C GLY A 348 -12.42 -3.24 -6.12
N SER A 349 -11.28 -2.68 -5.68
CA SER A 349 -10.62 -1.56 -6.36
C SER A 349 -10.23 -1.90 -7.81
N TYR A 350 -10.06 -3.18 -8.17
CA TYR A 350 -9.78 -3.62 -9.55
C TYR A 350 -10.83 -3.17 -10.59
N ILE A 351 -12.02 -2.73 -10.15
CA ILE A 351 -13.06 -2.21 -11.06
C ILE A 351 -12.71 -0.78 -11.51
N ILE A 352 -11.87 -0.08 -10.77
CA ILE A 352 -11.50 1.31 -11.03
C ILE A 352 -10.31 1.35 -11.98
N VAL A 353 -10.50 1.99 -13.13
CA VAL A 353 -9.45 2.14 -14.15
C VAL A 353 -8.41 3.18 -13.71
N ASP A 354 -8.83 4.33 -13.19
CA ASP A 354 -7.93 5.40 -12.75
C ASP A 354 -6.93 4.92 -11.66
N PRO A 355 -5.61 4.96 -11.91
CA PRO A 355 -4.60 4.45 -10.97
C PRO A 355 -4.63 5.14 -9.60
N ILE A 356 -4.86 6.45 -9.56
CA ILE A 356 -4.87 7.25 -8.33
C ILE A 356 -6.01 6.81 -7.42
N THR A 357 -7.23 6.77 -7.96
CA THR A 357 -8.42 6.33 -7.23
C THR A 357 -8.30 4.87 -6.80
N ARG A 358 -7.74 4.01 -7.66
CA ARG A 358 -7.45 2.61 -7.33
C ARG A 358 -6.52 2.50 -6.12
N LEU A 359 -5.41 3.25 -6.11
CA LEU A 359 -4.47 3.28 -4.99
C LEU A 359 -5.14 3.71 -3.67
N PHE A 360 -5.94 4.78 -3.69
CA PHE A 360 -6.66 5.23 -2.50
C PHE A 360 -7.63 4.18 -1.95
N LEU A 361 -8.40 3.52 -2.81
CA LEU A 361 -9.31 2.45 -2.37
C LEU A 361 -8.56 1.27 -1.75
N ILE A 362 -7.46 0.84 -2.36
CA ILE A 362 -6.60 -0.22 -1.80
C ILE A 362 -6.06 0.20 -0.44
N SER A 363 -5.66 1.45 -0.27
CA SER A 363 -5.18 1.98 1.02
C SER A 363 -6.25 1.90 2.12
N PHE A 364 -7.52 2.18 1.80
CA PHE A 364 -8.63 1.99 2.74
C PHE A 364 -8.86 0.50 3.04
N GLY A 365 -8.80 -0.36 2.02
CA GLY A 365 -8.87 -1.81 2.21
C GLY A 365 -7.78 -2.34 3.13
N ASN A 366 -6.54 -1.86 2.95
CA ASN A 366 -5.39 -2.17 3.79
C ASN A 366 -5.62 -1.71 5.24
N ALA A 367 -6.10 -0.48 5.43
CA ALA A 367 -6.45 0.05 6.76
C ALA A 367 -7.46 -0.85 7.49
N PHE A 368 -8.52 -1.30 6.83
CA PHE A 368 -9.49 -2.21 7.44
C PHE A 368 -8.91 -3.61 7.69
N GLY A 369 -8.00 -4.09 6.85
CA GLY A 369 -7.26 -5.34 7.05
C GLY A 369 -6.47 -5.34 8.36
N PHE A 370 -5.68 -4.29 8.60
CA PHE A 370 -4.90 -4.15 9.84
C PHE A 370 -5.77 -3.92 11.07
N ILE A 371 -6.88 -3.17 10.95
CA ILE A 371 -7.89 -3.05 12.02
C ILE A 371 -8.44 -4.43 12.39
N SER A 372 -8.82 -5.24 11.39
CA SER A 372 -9.37 -6.58 11.62
C SER A 372 -8.35 -7.48 12.31
N LEU A 373 -7.12 -7.50 11.82
CA LEU A 373 -6.03 -8.31 12.38
C LEU A 373 -5.77 -7.96 13.85
N ALA A 374 -5.70 -6.67 14.19
CA ALA A 374 -5.51 -6.21 15.57
C ALA A 374 -6.70 -6.57 16.47
N CYS A 375 -7.93 -6.40 16.00
CA CYS A 375 -9.15 -6.78 16.71
C CYS A 375 -9.22 -8.29 16.97
N GLU A 376 -8.86 -9.12 15.99
CA GLU A 376 -8.90 -10.58 16.09
C GLU A 376 -7.81 -11.10 17.04
N ILE A 377 -6.56 -10.60 16.94
CA ILE A 377 -5.50 -10.92 17.91
C ILE A 377 -5.93 -10.55 19.34
N SER A 378 -6.52 -9.37 19.52
CA SER A 378 -7.05 -8.92 20.81
C SER A 378 -8.12 -9.87 21.35
N SER A 379 -9.06 -10.26 20.49
CA SER A 379 -10.22 -11.03 20.93
C SER A 379 -9.87 -12.49 21.22
N VAL A 380 -8.95 -13.07 20.45
CA VAL A 380 -8.38 -14.39 20.77
C VAL A 380 -7.51 -14.31 22.02
N GLY A 381 -6.78 -13.21 22.24
CA GLY A 381 -6.02 -12.97 23.48
C GLY A 381 -6.90 -12.91 24.75
N VAL A 382 -8.12 -12.39 24.66
CA VAL A 382 -9.09 -12.35 25.78
C VAL A 382 -9.45 -13.75 26.28
N THR A 383 -9.39 -14.77 25.43
CA THR A 383 -9.68 -16.17 25.83
C THR A 383 -8.70 -16.71 26.86
N GLY A 384 -7.47 -16.15 26.90
CA GLY A 384 -6.37 -16.69 27.69
C GLY A 384 -5.90 -18.10 27.28
N SER A 385 -6.43 -18.63 26.16
CA SER A 385 -6.15 -19.97 25.66
C SER A 385 -5.03 -19.93 24.63
N ALA A 386 -3.86 -20.48 24.97
CA ALA A 386 -2.74 -20.59 24.03
C ALA A 386 -3.11 -21.42 22.78
N SER A 387 -3.98 -22.42 22.93
CA SER A 387 -4.51 -23.22 21.81
C SER A 387 -5.24 -22.35 20.79
N ASP A 388 -6.14 -21.47 21.25
CA ASP A 388 -6.95 -20.64 20.36
C ASP A 388 -6.08 -19.60 19.63
N ILE A 389 -5.09 -19.03 20.33
CA ILE A 389 -4.13 -18.08 19.76
C ILE A 389 -3.26 -18.77 18.70
N LYS A 390 -2.70 -19.94 18.99
CA LYS A 390 -1.89 -20.71 18.04
C LYS A 390 -2.69 -21.17 16.84
N SER A 391 -3.95 -21.55 17.04
CA SER A 391 -4.88 -21.88 15.96
C SER A 391 -5.11 -20.68 15.04
N TYR A 392 -5.36 -19.49 15.59
CA TYR A 392 -5.49 -18.27 14.80
C TYR A 392 -4.20 -17.93 14.03
N ALA A 393 -3.05 -17.98 14.70
CA ALA A 393 -1.74 -17.77 14.07
C ALA A 393 -1.50 -18.77 12.93
N GLY A 394 -1.90 -20.03 13.12
CA GLY A 394 -1.85 -21.06 12.09
C GLY A 394 -2.72 -20.72 10.88
N THR A 395 -3.96 -20.25 11.09
CA THR A 395 -4.81 -19.82 9.96
C THR A 395 -4.26 -18.60 9.25
N PHE A 396 -3.61 -17.68 9.97
CA PHE A 396 -2.95 -16.51 9.38
C PHE A 396 -1.80 -16.92 8.46
N LEU A 397 -0.96 -17.84 8.92
CA LEU A 397 0.16 -18.35 8.13
C LEU A 397 -0.29 -19.26 6.97
N LEU A 398 -1.33 -20.07 7.15
CA LEU A 398 -1.95 -20.83 6.06
C LEU A 398 -2.54 -19.90 4.98
N GLY A 399 -3.08 -18.74 5.35
CA GLY A 399 -3.50 -17.72 4.39
C GLY A 399 -2.34 -17.17 3.54
N LEU A 400 -1.17 -16.96 4.15
CA LEU A 400 0.06 -16.60 3.42
C LEU A 400 0.50 -17.73 2.50
N ILE A 401 0.57 -18.97 3.00
CA ILE A 401 0.95 -20.15 2.20
C ILE A 401 -0.01 -20.31 1.01
N LEU A 402 -1.32 -20.15 1.22
CA LEU A 402 -2.31 -20.19 0.15
C LEU A 402 -2.11 -19.05 -0.86
N SER A 403 -1.71 -17.86 -0.41
CA SER A 403 -1.36 -16.73 -1.29
C SER A 403 -0.15 -17.09 -2.15
N SER A 404 0.91 -17.66 -1.57
CA SER A 404 2.12 -18.05 -2.30
C SER A 404 1.87 -19.24 -3.24
N ILE A 405 1.02 -20.20 -2.86
CA ILE A 405 0.56 -21.27 -3.76
C ILE A 405 -0.26 -20.70 -4.92
N SER A 406 -1.12 -19.71 -4.66
CA SER A 406 -1.90 -19.05 -5.71
C SER A 406 -0.96 -18.34 -6.69
N LYS A 407 0.03 -17.59 -6.19
CA LYS A 407 1.06 -17.00 -7.04
C LYS A 407 1.85 -18.06 -7.81
N PHE A 408 2.23 -19.17 -7.17
CA PHE A 408 2.89 -20.29 -7.85
C PHE A 408 2.01 -20.94 -8.94
N ALA A 409 0.69 -20.90 -8.82
CA ALA A 409 -0.22 -21.37 -9.88
C ALA A 409 -0.42 -20.36 -11.01
N PHE A 410 -0.19 -19.06 -10.76
CA PHE A 410 -0.44 -17.95 -11.68
C PHE A 410 0.85 -17.19 -12.02
N TRP A 411 1.94 -17.92 -12.27
CA TRP A 411 3.25 -17.35 -12.68
C TRP A 411 3.69 -16.15 -11.84
N THR A 412 3.66 -16.31 -10.53
CA THR A 412 4.02 -15.30 -9.51
C THR A 412 3.10 -14.09 -9.40
N ASN A 413 2.00 -14.01 -10.16
CA ASN A 413 0.96 -13.01 -9.95
C ASN A 413 -0.09 -13.52 -8.97
N ASN A 414 -0.51 -12.68 -8.03
CA ASN A 414 -1.67 -13.04 -7.20
C ASN A 414 -2.93 -12.77 -8.04
N PRO A 415 -3.75 -13.79 -8.32
CA PRO A 415 -4.84 -13.67 -9.27
C PRO A 415 -5.94 -12.69 -8.83
N ILE A 416 -5.97 -12.28 -7.55
CA ILE A 416 -6.97 -11.33 -7.04
C ILE A 416 -6.38 -9.94 -6.75
N TRP A 417 -5.15 -9.67 -7.19
CA TRP A 417 -4.58 -8.33 -7.06
C TRP A 417 -5.33 -7.30 -7.91
N PRO A 418 -5.52 -6.07 -7.41
CA PRO A 418 -6.10 -4.95 -8.16
C PRO A 418 -5.38 -4.51 -9.44
N ILE A 419 -4.14 -4.95 -9.66
CA ILE A 419 -3.43 -4.76 -10.95
C ILE A 419 -3.82 -5.82 -12.00
N MET A 420 -4.63 -6.81 -11.61
CA MET A 420 -5.14 -7.86 -12.47
C MET A 420 -6.56 -7.53 -12.92
N ASN A 421 -6.91 -7.98 -14.13
CA ASN A 421 -8.25 -7.89 -14.69
C ASN A 421 -8.53 -9.12 -15.55
N LYS A 422 -9.72 -9.21 -16.16
CA LYS A 422 -10.13 -10.38 -16.95
C LYS A 422 -9.19 -10.67 -18.13
N GLU A 423 -8.63 -9.63 -18.75
CA GLU A 423 -7.74 -9.74 -19.91
C GLU A 423 -6.33 -10.17 -19.51
N THR A 424 -5.91 -9.82 -18.28
CA THR A 424 -4.60 -10.16 -17.71
C THR A 424 -4.64 -11.38 -16.80
N GLY A 425 -5.71 -12.19 -16.87
CA GLY A 425 -5.82 -13.46 -16.12
C GLY A 425 -6.32 -13.34 -14.67
N GLY A 426 -6.85 -12.19 -14.28
CA GLY A 426 -7.38 -11.89 -12.96
C GLY A 426 -8.68 -12.64 -12.60
N TRP A 427 -8.75 -13.09 -11.35
CA TRP A 427 -9.88 -13.76 -10.71
C TRP A 427 -10.51 -12.87 -9.62
N ASN A 428 -10.35 -11.55 -9.72
CA ASN A 428 -10.78 -10.57 -8.72
C ASN A 428 -12.25 -10.73 -8.33
N GLY A 429 -13.15 -10.93 -9.30
CA GLY A 429 -14.58 -11.15 -9.05
C GLY A 429 -14.85 -12.40 -8.21
N THR A 430 -14.17 -13.51 -8.51
CA THR A 430 -14.24 -14.76 -7.72
C THR A 430 -13.69 -14.53 -6.31
N GLY A 431 -12.54 -13.86 -6.20
CA GLY A 431 -11.93 -13.48 -4.93
C GLY A 431 -12.83 -12.60 -4.07
N LEU A 432 -13.53 -11.65 -4.69
CA LEU A 432 -14.47 -10.74 -4.03
C LEU A 432 -15.69 -11.49 -3.48
N VAL A 433 -16.26 -12.43 -4.25
CA VAL A 433 -17.39 -13.26 -3.81
C VAL A 433 -16.99 -14.16 -2.65
N ILE A 434 -15.90 -14.92 -2.80
CA ILE A 434 -15.42 -15.85 -1.76
C ILE A 434 -15.00 -15.07 -0.50
N GLY A 435 -14.28 -13.97 -0.66
CA GLY A 435 -13.84 -13.11 0.44
C GLY A 435 -15.00 -12.44 1.18
N THR A 436 -16.05 -12.01 0.46
CA THR A 436 -17.28 -11.46 1.06
C THR A 436 -18.05 -12.51 1.87
N ILE A 437 -18.14 -13.74 1.35
CA ILE A 437 -18.75 -14.86 2.07
C ILE A 437 -17.95 -15.17 3.35
N ALA A 438 -16.62 -15.25 3.25
CA ALA A 438 -15.76 -15.47 4.41
C ALA A 438 -15.89 -14.32 5.43
N ALA A 439 -15.90 -13.07 4.98
CA ALA A 439 -16.13 -11.90 5.84
C ALA A 439 -17.46 -12.02 6.59
N TYR A 440 -18.54 -12.41 5.92
CA TYR A 440 -19.86 -12.61 6.54
C TYR A 440 -19.84 -13.68 7.64
N TYR A 441 -19.16 -14.81 7.40
CA TYR A 441 -19.02 -15.91 8.37
C TYR A 441 -17.91 -15.69 9.41
N THR A 442 -17.28 -14.52 9.44
CA THR A 442 -16.21 -14.22 10.40
C THR A 442 -16.79 -14.13 11.81
N THR A 443 -16.31 -15.00 12.69
CA THR A 443 -16.73 -15.07 14.09
C THR A 443 -15.54 -14.87 15.01
N ILE A 444 -15.76 -14.17 16.13
CA ILE A 444 -14.78 -14.00 17.21
C ILE A 444 -15.11 -15.00 18.33
N PRO A 445 -14.12 -15.51 19.12
CA PRO A 445 -14.41 -16.39 20.24
C PRO A 445 -15.33 -15.71 21.28
N ASN A 446 -16.35 -16.43 21.75
CA ASN A 446 -17.20 -15.95 22.85
C ASN A 446 -16.43 -16.02 24.17
N SER A 447 -16.27 -14.88 24.86
CA SER A 447 -15.67 -14.84 26.19
C SER A 447 -16.62 -15.53 27.19
N SER A 448 -16.40 -16.81 27.50
CA SER A 448 -16.93 -17.33 28.75
C SER A 448 -16.23 -16.59 29.87
N THR A 449 -16.99 -15.85 30.70
CA THR A 449 -16.53 -15.18 31.92
C THR A 449 -15.88 -16.19 32.87
N LYS A 450 -14.61 -16.49 32.63
CA LYS A 450 -13.67 -16.85 33.68
C LYS A 450 -12.69 -15.70 33.70
N THR A 451 -12.92 -14.76 34.61
CA THR A 451 -11.85 -13.98 35.22
C THR A 451 -10.84 -14.97 35.76
N ALA A 452 -9.91 -15.41 34.90
CA ALA A 452 -8.70 -16.04 35.36
C ALA A 452 -8.04 -14.99 36.25
N SER A 453 -7.96 -15.31 37.54
CA SER A 453 -7.12 -14.62 38.50
C SER A 453 -5.81 -14.29 37.82
N THR A 454 -5.50 -12.99 37.73
CA THR A 454 -4.18 -12.50 37.35
C THR A 454 -3.22 -12.96 38.43
N ASN A 455 -2.74 -14.20 38.33
CA ASN A 455 -1.46 -14.53 38.91
C ASN A 455 -0.45 -13.63 38.19
N ASP A 456 0.41 -12.97 38.96
CA ASP A 456 1.52 -12.13 38.50
C ASP A 456 2.46 -12.95 37.59
N VAL A 457 2.06 -13.16 36.35
CA VAL A 457 2.97 -13.60 35.29
C VAL A 457 3.66 -12.33 34.80
N ASP A 458 4.99 -12.31 34.91
CA ASP A 458 5.83 -11.26 34.33
C ASP A 458 5.38 -11.01 32.89
N LYS A 459 4.78 -9.86 32.62
CA LYS A 459 4.39 -9.50 31.26
C LYS A 459 5.66 -9.31 30.44
N PRO A 460 5.69 -9.76 29.17
CA PRO A 460 6.84 -9.49 28.30
C PRO A 460 7.07 -7.98 28.17
N SER A 461 8.21 -7.57 27.60
CA SER A 461 8.45 -6.17 27.27
C SER A 461 7.65 -5.77 26.02
N ALA A 462 6.89 -4.68 26.11
CA ALA A 462 6.02 -4.24 25.01
C ALA A 462 6.84 -3.83 23.78
N LEU A 463 7.98 -3.17 24.00
CA LEU A 463 8.91 -2.76 22.94
C LEU A 463 9.52 -3.97 22.24
N VAL A 464 10.00 -4.96 23.01
CA VAL A 464 10.60 -6.19 22.46
C VAL A 464 9.56 -7.00 21.68
N THR A 465 8.33 -7.08 22.20
CA THR A 465 7.22 -7.77 21.52
C THR A 465 6.85 -7.07 20.21
N ALA A 466 6.72 -5.74 20.24
CA ALA A 466 6.42 -4.96 19.05
C ALA A 466 7.52 -5.09 17.98
N ALA A 467 8.79 -4.91 18.38
CA ALA A 467 9.92 -4.98 17.46
C ALA A 467 10.10 -6.37 16.84
N GLY A 468 10.02 -7.43 17.65
CA GLY A 468 10.14 -8.80 17.14
C GLY A 468 8.97 -9.23 16.27
N PHE A 469 7.73 -8.90 16.64
CA PHE A 469 6.56 -9.18 15.80
C PHE A 469 6.57 -8.35 14.49
N GLY A 470 7.08 -7.11 14.56
CA GLY A 470 7.17 -6.24 13.40
C GLY A 470 8.20 -6.75 12.40
N SER A 471 9.33 -7.24 12.92
CA SER A 471 10.34 -7.94 12.13
C SER A 471 9.81 -9.25 11.52
N LEU A 472 9.01 -10.03 12.25
CA LEU A 472 8.36 -11.23 11.71
C LEU A 472 7.48 -10.90 10.51
N LEU A 473 6.61 -9.88 10.63
CA LEU A 473 5.75 -9.44 9.53
C LEU A 473 6.57 -8.97 8.32
N PHE A 474 7.62 -8.18 8.54
CA PHE A 474 8.52 -7.74 7.46
C PHE A 474 9.18 -8.94 6.78
N SER A 475 9.73 -9.88 7.55
CA SER A 475 10.47 -11.03 7.02
C SER A 475 9.56 -11.96 6.21
N MET A 476 8.32 -12.18 6.67
CA MET A 476 7.30 -12.87 5.88
C MET A 476 6.99 -12.15 4.57
N PHE A 477 6.82 -10.83 4.64
CA PHE A 477 6.51 -10.04 3.46
C PHE A 477 7.65 -10.11 2.43
N ALA A 478 8.89 -9.89 2.87
CA ALA A 478 10.08 -9.91 2.02
C ALA A 478 10.35 -11.29 1.41
N MET A 479 10.22 -12.37 2.17
CA MET A 479 10.83 -13.67 1.79
C MET A 479 9.83 -14.80 1.53
N MET A 480 8.56 -14.65 1.91
CA MET A 480 7.60 -15.76 1.91
C MET A 480 6.34 -15.51 1.08
N THR A 481 6.15 -14.30 0.56
CA THR A 481 4.99 -13.97 -0.30
C THR A 481 5.13 -14.47 -1.73
N ASP A 482 6.26 -15.09 -2.09
CA ASP A 482 6.42 -15.88 -3.30
C ASP A 482 7.35 -17.07 -3.05
N SER A 483 7.18 -18.15 -3.82
CA SER A 483 8.01 -19.35 -3.71
C SER A 483 9.38 -19.22 -4.38
N SER A 484 9.54 -18.30 -5.34
CA SER A 484 10.78 -18.09 -6.10
C SER A 484 11.71 -17.06 -5.47
N THR A 485 11.27 -16.26 -4.47
CA THR A 485 12.11 -15.18 -3.91
C THR A 485 13.48 -15.65 -3.44
N ILE A 486 13.54 -16.71 -2.64
CA ILE A 486 14.81 -17.26 -2.16
C ILE A 486 15.62 -17.87 -3.30
N ILE A 487 14.95 -18.43 -4.31
CA ILE A 487 15.61 -19.07 -5.46
C ILE A 487 16.34 -18.00 -6.29
N LEU A 488 15.67 -16.90 -6.63
CA LEU A 488 16.28 -15.80 -7.38
C LEU A 488 17.36 -15.08 -6.57
N TRP A 489 17.24 -15.05 -5.24
CA TRP A 489 18.28 -14.49 -4.36
C TRP A 489 19.62 -15.23 -4.47
N VAL A 490 19.59 -16.54 -4.72
CA VAL A 490 20.78 -17.41 -4.78
C VAL A 490 21.11 -17.85 -6.21
N TRP A 491 20.51 -17.21 -7.20
CA TRP A 491 20.70 -17.49 -8.63
C TRP A 491 22.04 -16.93 -9.14
N ASP A 492 22.75 -17.73 -9.93
CA ASP A 492 24.07 -17.39 -10.51
C ASP A 492 24.13 -17.50 -12.05
N GLY A 493 23.02 -17.83 -12.72
CA GLY A 493 22.99 -18.02 -14.18
C GLY A 493 23.26 -19.46 -14.64
N TYR A 494 23.89 -19.60 -15.81
CA TYR A 494 24.17 -20.88 -16.48
C TYR A 494 25.67 -21.27 -16.43
N PRO A 495 26.01 -22.57 -16.37
CA PRO A 495 25.10 -23.72 -16.30
C PRO A 495 24.29 -23.75 -15.00
N VAL A 496 23.08 -24.30 -15.07
CA VAL A 496 22.15 -24.32 -13.93
C VAL A 496 22.60 -25.36 -12.90
N ASP A 497 23.43 -24.92 -11.95
CA ASP A 497 23.97 -25.75 -10.86
C ASP A 497 23.22 -25.54 -9.53
N GLY A 498 22.09 -24.82 -9.54
CA GLY A 498 21.31 -24.43 -8.36
C GLY A 498 19.80 -24.72 -8.47
N PRO A 499 19.00 -24.28 -7.48
CA PRO A 499 17.56 -24.39 -7.58
C PRO A 499 17.00 -23.48 -8.69
N VAL A 500 15.90 -23.91 -9.29
CA VAL A 500 15.08 -23.15 -10.25
C VAL A 500 13.64 -23.00 -9.76
N PRO A 501 12.92 -21.91 -10.14
CA PRO A 501 11.58 -21.62 -9.62
C PRO A 501 10.59 -22.79 -9.69
N VAL A 502 10.59 -23.51 -10.82
CA VAL A 502 9.83 -24.76 -11.00
C VAL A 502 10.84 -25.90 -11.23
N PRO A 503 10.84 -26.98 -10.41
CA PRO A 503 9.84 -27.35 -9.41
C PRO A 503 10.21 -26.92 -7.98
N HIS A 504 11.39 -26.35 -7.73
CA HIS A 504 11.91 -26.17 -6.38
C HIS A 504 11.10 -25.17 -5.53
N GLY A 505 10.35 -24.25 -6.14
CA GLY A 505 9.38 -23.42 -5.43
C GLY A 505 8.38 -24.24 -4.59
N ALA A 506 8.00 -25.45 -5.05
CA ALA A 506 7.17 -26.36 -4.27
C ALA A 506 7.87 -26.86 -3.00
N ILE A 507 9.19 -27.02 -3.01
CA ILE A 507 9.98 -27.38 -1.81
C ILE A 507 9.94 -26.24 -0.79
N SER A 508 10.09 -24.98 -1.24
CA SER A 508 9.92 -23.81 -0.36
C SER A 508 8.55 -23.83 0.34
N LEU A 509 7.48 -24.09 -0.41
CA LEU A 509 6.11 -24.20 0.10
C LEU A 509 5.93 -25.39 1.07
N VAL A 510 6.55 -26.54 0.77
CA VAL A 510 6.58 -27.71 1.67
C VAL A 510 7.22 -27.35 3.01
N VAL A 511 8.36 -26.66 2.98
CA VAL A 511 9.07 -26.23 4.19
C VAL A 511 8.27 -25.22 5.00
N MET A 512 7.54 -24.30 4.35
CA MET A 512 6.61 -23.40 5.04
C MET A 512 5.54 -24.18 5.82
N CYS A 513 4.92 -25.17 5.17
CA CYS A 513 3.92 -26.05 5.79
C CYS A 513 4.49 -26.86 6.96
N LEU A 514 5.68 -27.45 6.79
CA LEU A 514 6.34 -28.22 7.84
C LEU A 514 6.71 -27.35 9.04
N GLY A 515 7.27 -26.15 8.81
CA GLY A 515 7.60 -25.21 9.87
C GLY A 515 6.37 -24.82 10.69
N LEU A 516 5.23 -24.57 10.02
CA LEU A 516 3.97 -24.28 10.71
C LEU A 516 3.46 -25.47 11.52
N TYR A 517 3.42 -26.66 10.92
CA TYR A 517 2.93 -27.88 11.57
C TYR A 517 3.72 -28.16 12.86
N TRP A 518 5.05 -28.09 12.77
CA TRP A 518 5.94 -28.32 13.91
C TRP A 518 5.86 -27.19 14.95
N GLY A 519 5.69 -25.93 14.52
CA GLY A 519 5.52 -24.79 15.43
C GLY A 519 4.23 -24.82 16.26
N ILE A 520 3.16 -25.42 15.71
CA ILE A 520 1.93 -25.70 16.47
C ILE A 520 2.12 -26.91 17.40
N TYR A 521 2.79 -27.97 16.92
CA TYR A 521 2.95 -29.23 17.66
C TYR A 521 3.93 -29.13 18.84
N ASN A 522 5.08 -28.45 18.68
CA ASN A 522 6.16 -28.45 19.66
C ASN A 522 6.44 -27.06 20.24
N ASP A 523 5.92 -26.83 21.44
CA ASP A 523 5.97 -25.55 22.16
C ASP A 523 7.29 -25.26 22.91
N SER A 524 8.25 -26.18 22.88
CA SER A 524 9.43 -26.09 23.74
C SER A 524 10.70 -25.71 22.98
N MET A 525 10.74 -25.95 21.67
CA MET A 525 11.96 -25.91 20.88
C MET A 525 12.26 -24.56 20.21
N TYR A 526 11.46 -23.51 20.44
CA TYR A 526 11.62 -22.20 19.79
C TYR A 526 13.04 -21.64 19.86
N ARG A 527 13.68 -21.73 21.02
CA ARG A 527 15.04 -21.22 21.22
C ARG A 527 16.08 -22.04 20.44
N THR A 528 15.93 -23.36 20.42
CA THR A 528 16.83 -24.25 19.70
C THR A 528 16.71 -24.07 18.20
N ILE A 529 15.48 -24.00 17.68
CA ILE A 529 15.23 -23.79 16.24
C ILE A 529 15.69 -22.39 15.81
N THR A 530 15.67 -21.38 16.69
CA THR A 530 16.22 -20.05 16.38
C THR A 530 17.70 -20.07 16.02
N TYR A 531 18.52 -20.95 16.62
CA TYR A 531 19.92 -21.08 16.18
C TYR A 531 20.03 -21.57 14.73
N SER A 532 19.14 -22.50 14.32
CA SER A 532 19.05 -22.93 12.92
C SER A 532 18.56 -21.80 12.01
N GLY A 533 17.65 -20.94 12.47
CA GLY A 533 17.19 -19.78 11.72
C GLY A 533 18.28 -18.72 11.50
N ILE A 534 19.08 -18.44 12.53
CA ILE A 534 20.24 -17.54 12.45
C ILE A 534 21.27 -18.11 11.47
N LEU A 535 21.63 -19.39 11.62
CA LEU A 535 22.54 -20.05 10.68
C LEU A 535 21.97 -20.03 9.25
N GLY A 536 20.67 -20.28 9.10
CA GLY A 536 19.98 -20.24 7.81
C GLY A 536 20.07 -18.87 7.14
N ALA A 537 19.81 -17.79 7.87
CA ALA A 537 19.94 -16.42 7.36
C ALA A 537 21.39 -16.09 6.96
N THR A 538 22.38 -16.51 7.76
CA THR A 538 23.80 -16.35 7.44
C THR A 538 24.17 -17.11 6.17
N LEU A 539 23.73 -18.37 6.03
CA LEU A 539 23.99 -19.18 4.84
C LEU A 539 23.33 -18.57 3.59
N LEU A 540 22.08 -18.12 3.71
CA LEU A 540 21.36 -17.43 2.63
C LEU A 540 22.10 -16.17 2.14
N TYR A 541 22.72 -15.43 3.06
CA TYR A 541 23.41 -14.18 2.72
C TYR A 541 24.77 -14.41 2.05
N PHE A 542 25.58 -15.36 2.58
CA PHE A 542 26.97 -15.54 2.15
C PHE A 542 27.16 -16.56 1.02
N PHE A 543 26.19 -17.44 0.78
CA PHE A 543 26.31 -18.51 -0.19
C PHE A 543 25.23 -18.42 -1.27
N HIS A 544 25.58 -18.91 -2.46
CA HIS A 544 24.70 -18.98 -3.62
C HIS A 544 24.34 -20.46 -3.93
N GLY A 545 23.54 -20.70 -4.96
CA GLY A 545 23.09 -22.03 -5.38
C GLY A 545 22.43 -22.83 -4.25
N TRP A 546 22.71 -24.14 -4.22
CA TRP A 546 22.09 -25.07 -3.25
C TRP A 546 22.38 -24.77 -1.78
N ILE A 547 23.59 -24.31 -1.45
CA ILE A 547 23.96 -24.03 -0.05
C ILE A 547 23.18 -22.81 0.46
N GLY A 548 23.11 -21.74 -0.34
CA GLY A 548 22.29 -20.57 -0.04
C GLY A 548 20.82 -20.93 0.09
N TYR A 549 20.31 -21.76 -0.82
CA TYR A 549 18.93 -22.23 -0.81
C TYR A 549 18.57 -23.04 0.45
N ILE A 550 19.42 -23.99 0.85
CA ILE A 550 19.23 -24.74 2.10
C ILE A 550 19.22 -23.80 3.32
N GLY A 551 20.10 -22.79 3.32
CA GLY A 551 20.08 -21.72 4.31
C GLY A 551 18.74 -20.97 4.35
N GLY A 552 18.23 -20.57 3.17
CA GLY A 552 16.94 -19.92 3.02
C GLY A 552 15.76 -20.80 3.45
N LEU A 553 15.79 -22.11 3.17
CA LEU A 553 14.80 -23.07 3.65
C LEU A 553 14.81 -23.18 5.18
N ALA A 554 15.98 -23.23 5.82
CA ALA A 554 16.10 -23.22 7.28
C ALA A 554 15.56 -21.91 7.89
N TYR A 555 15.79 -20.77 7.23
CA TYR A 555 15.27 -19.48 7.61
C TYR A 555 13.73 -19.41 7.50
N ILE A 556 13.14 -19.87 6.39
CA ILE A 556 11.68 -19.98 6.21
C ILE A 556 11.08 -20.91 7.27
N PHE A 557 11.67 -22.08 7.48
CA PHE A 557 11.21 -23.03 8.49
C PHE A 557 11.15 -22.38 9.86
N TRP A 558 12.22 -21.67 10.25
CA TRP A 558 12.29 -20.95 11.52
C TRP A 558 11.18 -19.91 11.65
N MET A 559 10.98 -19.06 10.65
CA MET A 559 9.91 -18.05 10.67
C MET A 559 8.53 -18.67 10.88
N CYS A 560 8.20 -19.71 10.10
CA CYS A 560 6.95 -20.44 10.25
C CYS A 560 6.81 -21.08 11.65
N PHE A 561 7.90 -21.64 12.17
CA PHE A 561 7.93 -22.34 13.45
C PHE A 561 7.70 -21.40 14.64
N VAL A 562 8.31 -20.21 14.65
CA VAL A 562 8.18 -19.24 15.76
C VAL A 562 6.91 -18.40 15.69
N THR A 563 6.23 -18.36 14.54
CA THR A 563 5.02 -17.55 14.32
C THR A 563 3.94 -17.76 15.39
N PRO A 564 3.51 -19.01 15.72
CA PRO A 564 2.51 -19.21 16.75
C PRO A 564 2.92 -18.64 18.11
N MET A 565 4.21 -18.74 18.47
CA MET A 565 4.75 -18.16 19.71
C MET A 565 4.70 -16.63 19.69
N CYS A 566 5.11 -15.99 18.59
CA CYS A 566 5.06 -14.53 18.45
C CYS A 566 3.63 -13.98 18.57
N PHE A 567 2.64 -14.67 18.02
CA PHE A 567 1.21 -14.32 18.19
C PHE A 567 0.76 -14.45 19.65
N VAL A 568 1.23 -15.46 20.39
CA VAL A 568 0.97 -15.57 21.84
C VAL A 568 1.57 -14.39 22.60
N GLN A 569 2.82 -14.02 22.30
CA GLN A 569 3.47 -12.87 22.94
C GLN A 569 2.71 -11.56 22.68
N MET A 570 2.28 -11.33 21.44
CA MET A 570 1.47 -10.16 21.08
C MET A 570 0.10 -10.16 21.80
N SER A 571 -0.52 -11.33 21.95
CA SER A 571 -1.85 -11.48 22.55
C SER A 571 -1.90 -11.15 24.06
N TYR A 572 -0.78 -11.19 24.79
CA TYR A 572 -0.72 -10.72 26.18
C TYR A 572 -1.12 -9.25 26.34
N TYR A 573 -0.97 -8.45 25.29
CA TYR A 573 -1.38 -7.05 25.29
C TYR A 573 -2.81 -6.83 24.80
N TYR A 574 -3.70 -7.83 24.85
CA TYR A 574 -5.08 -7.70 24.34
C TYR A 574 -5.80 -6.41 24.79
N ASN A 575 -5.57 -5.92 26.01
CA ASN A 575 -6.11 -4.64 26.50
C ASN A 575 -5.51 -3.43 25.76
N ASN A 576 -4.18 -3.41 25.57
CA ASN A 576 -3.41 -2.31 24.96
C ASN A 576 -2.97 -2.61 23.51
N ILE A 577 -3.65 -3.54 22.83
CA ILE A 577 -3.25 -4.08 21.52
C ILE A 577 -3.04 -2.97 20.48
N ALA A 578 -3.89 -1.93 20.50
CA ALA A 578 -3.81 -0.81 19.58
C ALA A 578 -2.42 -0.15 19.61
N LYS A 579 -1.86 0.08 20.81
CA LYS A 579 -0.55 0.73 20.97
C LYS A 579 0.59 -0.19 20.56
N VAL A 580 0.61 -1.43 21.08
CA VAL A 580 1.73 -2.37 20.86
C VAL A 580 1.76 -2.86 19.42
N PHE A 581 0.60 -3.14 18.83
CA PHE A 581 0.50 -3.56 17.45
C PHE A 581 0.84 -2.41 16.48
N THR A 582 0.38 -1.18 16.73
CA THR A 582 0.81 -0.01 15.93
C THR A 582 2.33 0.18 15.99
N LEU A 583 2.93 0.04 17.19
CA LEU A 583 4.39 0.09 17.32
C LEU A 583 5.08 -1.03 16.53
N SER A 584 4.47 -2.22 16.48
CA SER A 584 4.96 -3.33 15.66
C SER A 584 4.96 -2.99 14.17
N ILE A 585 3.89 -2.36 13.69
CA ILE A 585 3.79 -1.86 12.31
C ILE A 585 4.86 -0.81 12.03
N ILE A 586 5.20 0.07 12.98
CA ILE A 586 6.29 1.05 12.80
C ILE A 586 7.60 0.32 12.48
N PHE A 587 7.95 -0.74 13.22
CA PHE A 587 9.13 -1.54 12.91
C PHE A 587 9.04 -2.25 11.55
N THR A 588 7.87 -2.79 11.18
CA THR A 588 7.65 -3.40 9.86
C THR A 588 7.88 -2.39 8.73
N ILE A 589 7.30 -1.19 8.83
CA ILE A 589 7.44 -0.14 7.82
C ILE A 589 8.87 0.38 7.76
N ILE A 590 9.55 0.60 8.90
CA ILE A 590 10.97 0.99 8.90
C ILE A 590 11.81 -0.04 8.14
N LEU A 591 11.69 -1.33 8.47
CA LEU A 591 12.44 -2.38 7.77
C LEU A 591 12.06 -2.46 6.27
N THR A 592 10.80 -2.22 5.93
CA THR A 592 10.33 -2.19 4.53
C THR A 592 10.92 -1.01 3.77
N LEU A 593 10.97 0.18 4.36
CA LEU A 593 11.62 1.35 3.77
C LEU A 593 13.13 1.13 3.62
N MET A 594 13.79 0.54 4.63
CA MET A 594 15.20 0.13 4.51
C MET A 594 15.42 -0.85 3.35
N HIS A 595 14.50 -1.80 3.15
CA HIS A 595 14.52 -2.75 2.02
C HIS A 595 14.33 -2.07 0.65
N VAL A 596 13.68 -0.90 0.58
CA VAL A 596 13.59 -0.10 -0.65
C VAL A 596 14.87 0.72 -0.85
N TRP A 597 15.39 1.33 0.22
CA TRP A 597 16.56 2.19 0.16
C TRP A 597 17.85 1.47 -0.24
N ILE A 598 17.96 0.16 -0.06
CA ILE A 598 19.16 -0.58 -0.53
C ILE A 598 19.34 -0.58 -2.05
N VAL A 599 18.28 -0.29 -2.83
CA VAL A 599 18.31 -0.24 -4.31
C VAL A 599 17.94 1.15 -4.81
N ALA A 600 16.90 1.78 -4.27
CA ALA A 600 16.45 3.11 -4.68
C ALA A 600 17.25 4.26 -4.03
N TYR A 601 18.50 4.01 -3.61
CA TYR A 601 19.29 4.96 -2.81
C TYR A 601 19.60 6.26 -3.55
N ALA A 602 19.60 6.25 -4.89
CA ALA A 602 19.79 7.46 -5.72
C ALA A 602 18.58 8.41 -5.67
N PHE A 603 17.36 7.90 -5.42
CA PHE A 603 16.11 8.66 -5.54
C PHE A 603 15.52 9.15 -4.21
N VAL A 604 16.04 8.66 -3.09
CA VAL A 604 15.43 8.86 -1.77
C VAL A 604 16.33 9.64 -0.82
N PRO A 605 15.80 10.64 -0.09
CA PRO A 605 16.59 11.36 0.92
C PRO A 605 17.16 10.41 1.97
N GLY A 606 18.48 10.46 2.17
CA GLY A 606 19.18 9.56 3.09
C GLY A 606 19.45 8.15 2.54
N GLY A 607 19.05 7.85 1.30
CA GLY A 607 19.32 6.61 0.59
C GLY A 607 20.79 6.14 0.64
N PRO A 608 21.78 7.02 0.43
CA PRO A 608 23.20 6.63 0.47
C PRO A 608 23.65 5.97 1.78
N LEU A 609 22.92 6.16 2.89
CA LEU A 609 23.24 5.52 4.18
C LEU A 609 23.01 4.00 4.17
N LEU A 610 22.13 3.51 3.29
CA LEU A 610 21.81 2.08 3.15
C LEU A 610 22.13 1.53 1.76
N ARG A 611 22.86 2.29 0.93
CA ARG A 611 23.32 1.86 -0.39
C ARG A 611 23.92 0.45 -0.32
N GLU A 612 23.27 -0.51 -0.98
CA GLU A 612 23.72 -1.89 -1.11
C GLU A 612 23.83 -2.67 0.24
N ARG A 613 23.19 -2.18 1.32
CA ARG A 613 23.30 -2.74 2.68
C ARG A 613 22.21 -3.75 3.05
N THR A 614 22.04 -4.78 2.22
CA THR A 614 21.12 -5.90 2.54
C THR A 614 21.52 -6.62 3.83
N ASP A 615 22.81 -6.65 4.17
CA ASP A 615 23.32 -7.18 5.44
C ASP A 615 22.66 -6.49 6.65
N ILE A 616 22.53 -5.17 6.62
CA ILE A 616 21.91 -4.40 7.71
C ILE A 616 20.42 -4.73 7.81
N VAL A 617 19.71 -4.82 6.69
CA VAL A 617 18.26 -5.10 6.66
C VAL A 617 17.97 -6.50 7.19
N LEU A 618 18.61 -7.52 6.61
CA LEU A 618 18.46 -8.91 7.03
C LEU A 618 18.93 -9.10 8.47
N GLY A 619 20.12 -8.61 8.82
CA GLY A 619 20.69 -8.70 10.16
C GLY A 619 19.83 -8.03 11.23
N SER A 620 19.30 -6.84 10.95
CA SER A 620 18.38 -6.14 11.87
C SER A 620 17.08 -6.91 12.06
N SER A 621 16.49 -7.45 10.99
CA SER A 621 15.27 -8.25 11.09
C SER A 621 15.49 -9.51 11.96
N VAL A 622 16.55 -10.28 11.68
CA VAL A 622 16.91 -11.48 12.44
C VAL A 622 17.18 -11.14 13.90
N PHE A 623 17.96 -10.08 14.16
CA PHE A 623 18.28 -9.64 15.51
C PHE A 623 17.01 -9.29 16.31
N LEU A 624 16.14 -8.45 15.76
CA LEU A 624 14.90 -8.04 16.43
C LEU A 624 13.99 -9.23 16.73
N LEU A 625 13.83 -10.17 15.79
CA LEU A 625 13.05 -11.39 16.01
C LEU A 625 13.68 -12.30 17.08
N CYS A 626 15.01 -12.46 17.05
CA CYS A 626 15.74 -13.21 18.08
C CYS A 626 15.54 -12.60 19.47
N THR A 627 15.58 -11.26 19.60
CA THR A 627 15.37 -10.62 20.91
C THR A 627 14.02 -10.98 21.52
N LEU A 628 12.97 -11.09 20.70
CA LEU A 628 11.65 -11.55 21.15
C LEU A 628 11.67 -13.03 21.54
N VAL A 629 12.27 -13.91 20.74
CA VAL A 629 12.31 -15.34 21.04
C VAL A 629 13.09 -15.66 22.32
N PHE A 630 14.22 -14.98 22.56
CA PHE A 630 15.03 -15.25 23.77
C PHE A 630 14.45 -14.59 25.03
N LYS A 631 13.78 -13.44 24.90
CA LYS A 631 13.09 -12.76 26.02
C LYS A 631 11.63 -13.19 26.21
N SER A 632 11.12 -14.12 25.41
CA SER A 632 9.75 -14.62 25.54
C SER A 632 9.57 -15.33 26.89
N THR A 633 8.44 -15.07 27.54
CA THR A 633 8.05 -15.75 28.77
C THR A 633 7.71 -17.21 28.48
N LYS A 634 8.14 -18.14 29.35
CA LYS A 634 7.82 -19.57 29.19
C LYS A 634 6.31 -19.76 29.30
N LEU A 635 5.77 -20.46 28.32
CA LEU A 635 4.36 -20.78 28.23
C LEU A 635 4.05 -21.91 29.24
N GLN A 636 3.11 -21.70 30.16
CA GLN A 636 2.70 -22.67 31.17
C GLN A 636 1.26 -23.10 30.86
N PHE A 637 1.04 -24.26 30.18
CA PHE A 637 -0.31 -24.64 29.74
C PHE A 637 -0.61 -26.16 29.77
N GLN A 638 -1.91 -26.50 29.85
CA GLN A 638 -2.47 -27.85 29.84
C GLN A 638 -2.48 -28.47 28.43
N GLU A 639 -1.78 -29.61 28.27
CA GLU A 639 -1.49 -30.28 26.98
C GLU A 639 -2.69 -30.96 26.28
N LEU A 640 -3.76 -31.29 26.99
CA LEU A 640 -4.78 -32.24 26.53
C LEU A 640 -5.70 -31.76 25.38
N LYS A 641 -5.74 -30.46 25.05
CA LYS A 641 -6.66 -29.88 24.04
C LYS A 641 -6.08 -29.65 22.65
N ILE A 642 -4.76 -29.82 22.49
CA ILE A 642 -4.04 -29.47 21.27
C ILE A 642 -4.26 -30.50 20.13
N GLN A 643 -4.54 -31.76 20.45
CA GLN A 643 -4.56 -32.87 19.47
C GLN A 643 -5.70 -32.79 18.43
N GLN A 644 -6.89 -32.29 18.77
CA GLN A 644 -8.04 -32.31 17.84
C GLN A 644 -7.95 -31.23 16.75
N SER A 645 -7.43 -30.05 17.07
CA SER A 645 -7.21 -28.98 16.09
C SER A 645 -6.04 -29.32 15.16
N ILE A 646 -4.95 -29.92 15.67
CA ILE A 646 -3.79 -30.32 14.88
C ILE A 646 -4.16 -31.27 13.73
N LYS A 647 -5.09 -32.21 13.95
CA LYS A 647 -5.50 -33.14 12.89
C LYS A 647 -6.15 -32.41 11.70
N LYS A 648 -6.98 -31.39 11.96
CA LYS A 648 -7.63 -30.60 10.90
C LYS A 648 -6.63 -29.74 10.13
N PHE A 649 -5.69 -29.12 10.85
CA PHE A 649 -4.56 -28.41 10.24
C PHE A 649 -3.72 -29.35 9.36
N GLY A 650 -3.41 -30.55 9.86
CA GLY A 650 -2.69 -31.57 9.10
C GLY A 650 -3.39 -31.92 7.78
N ASN A 651 -4.71 -32.12 7.80
CA ASN A 651 -5.48 -32.39 6.58
C ASN A 651 -5.42 -31.24 5.57
N ILE A 652 -5.57 -29.99 6.03
CA ILE A 652 -5.48 -28.81 5.14
C ILE A 652 -4.07 -28.67 4.56
N ILE A 653 -3.04 -28.85 5.39
CA ILE A 653 -1.64 -28.83 4.96
C ILE A 653 -1.40 -29.90 3.89
N VAL A 654 -1.86 -31.13 4.10
CA VAL A 654 -1.75 -32.20 3.10
C VAL A 654 -2.40 -31.80 1.77
N CYS A 655 -3.59 -31.20 1.79
CA CYS A 655 -4.22 -30.69 0.56
C CYS A 655 -3.39 -29.61 -0.14
N LEU A 656 -2.81 -28.67 0.61
CA LEU A 656 -1.96 -27.60 0.06
C LEU A 656 -0.65 -28.16 -0.53
N LEU A 657 -0.06 -29.18 0.11
CA LEU A 657 1.12 -29.88 -0.40
C LEU A 657 0.81 -30.61 -1.71
N PHE A 658 -0.31 -31.34 -1.76
CA PHE A 658 -0.74 -31.97 -3.02
C PHE A 658 -0.98 -30.94 -4.12
N ALA A 659 -1.62 -29.81 -3.79
CA ALA A 659 -1.81 -28.72 -4.75
C ALA A 659 -0.47 -28.18 -5.27
N SER A 660 0.51 -27.89 -4.40
CA SER A 660 1.82 -27.37 -4.85
C SER A 660 2.56 -28.37 -5.74
N MET A 661 2.51 -29.67 -5.42
CA MET A 661 3.15 -30.72 -6.22
C MET A 661 2.47 -30.88 -7.59
N ILE A 662 1.14 -30.82 -7.66
CA ILE A 662 0.40 -30.88 -8.93
C ILE A 662 0.73 -29.65 -9.80
N ILE A 663 0.77 -28.45 -9.19
CA ILE A 663 1.13 -27.22 -9.91
C ILE A 663 2.56 -27.32 -10.45
N ALA A 664 3.52 -27.76 -9.63
CA ALA A 664 4.91 -27.92 -10.06
C ALA A 664 5.05 -28.93 -11.19
N PHE A 665 4.32 -30.06 -11.13
CA PHE A 665 4.32 -31.06 -12.19
C PHE A 665 3.74 -30.52 -13.49
N ASN A 666 2.63 -29.76 -13.43
CA ASN A 666 1.99 -29.19 -14.61
C ASN A 666 2.78 -28.05 -15.25
N ARG A 667 3.56 -27.30 -14.47
CA ARG A 667 4.40 -26.20 -14.95
C ARG A 667 5.79 -26.66 -15.41
N PHE A 668 6.19 -27.90 -15.14
CA PHE A 668 7.52 -28.39 -15.49
C PHE A 668 7.68 -28.49 -17.01
N GLN A 669 8.68 -27.79 -17.55
CA GLN A 669 8.98 -27.76 -18.98
C GLN A 669 9.84 -28.98 -19.38
N PHE A 670 9.25 -29.95 -20.07
CA PHE A 670 9.96 -31.17 -20.51
C PHE A 670 10.55 -31.04 -21.92
N THR A 671 10.05 -30.11 -22.73
CA THR A 671 10.45 -29.95 -24.12
C THR A 671 11.49 -28.84 -24.26
N PRO A 672 12.65 -29.11 -24.89
CA PRO A 672 13.63 -28.07 -25.14
C PRO A 672 13.07 -27.03 -26.12
N PRO A 673 13.28 -25.72 -25.87
CA PRO A 673 13.06 -24.65 -26.81
C PRO A 673 13.64 -24.94 -28.20
N LYS A 674 12.98 -24.41 -29.23
CA LYS A 674 13.42 -24.52 -30.63
C LYS A 674 13.42 -23.14 -31.28
N PRO A 675 14.42 -22.82 -32.11
CA PRO A 675 14.45 -21.58 -32.86
C PRO A 675 13.40 -21.57 -33.99
N LEU A 676 13.00 -20.37 -34.42
CA LEU A 676 11.90 -20.17 -35.36
C LEU A 676 12.30 -20.40 -36.82
N HIS A 677 13.52 -20.01 -37.21
CA HIS A 677 13.97 -20.02 -38.61
C HIS A 677 15.26 -20.84 -38.82
N PRO A 678 15.25 -22.17 -38.57
CA PRO A 678 16.44 -23.00 -38.62
C PRO A 678 17.03 -23.16 -40.02
N ASP A 679 16.20 -23.16 -41.07
CA ASP A 679 16.64 -23.39 -42.45
C ASP A 679 17.52 -22.24 -42.97
N SER A 680 17.20 -21.00 -42.59
CA SER A 680 17.98 -19.81 -42.91
C SER A 680 19.10 -19.52 -41.91
N ARG A 681 19.28 -20.36 -40.88
CA ARG A 681 20.19 -20.09 -39.73
C ARG A 681 20.01 -18.68 -39.17
N LEU A 682 18.77 -18.21 -39.13
CA LEU A 682 18.44 -16.83 -38.78
C LEU A 682 18.16 -16.73 -37.28
N VAL A 683 18.61 -15.65 -36.66
CA VAL A 683 18.25 -15.28 -35.30
C VAL A 683 17.59 -13.92 -35.31
N THR A 684 16.39 -13.85 -34.72
CA THR A 684 15.70 -12.60 -34.43
C THR A 684 15.96 -12.21 -32.98
N ALA A 685 16.68 -11.12 -32.74
CA ALA A 685 17.06 -10.65 -31.42
C ALA A 685 16.41 -9.30 -31.11
N GLY A 686 15.87 -9.13 -29.90
CA GLY A 686 15.26 -7.88 -29.46
C GLY A 686 15.72 -7.40 -28.10
N ILE A 687 15.56 -6.10 -27.83
CA ILE A 687 15.79 -5.48 -26.53
C ILE A 687 14.52 -4.71 -26.15
N TRP A 688 14.15 -4.78 -24.87
CA TRP A 688 12.97 -4.05 -24.40
C TRP A 688 13.07 -3.66 -22.91
N THR A 689 12.85 -2.38 -22.60
CA THR A 689 12.65 -1.91 -21.22
C THR A 689 11.17 -1.99 -20.83
N ILE A 690 10.86 -2.77 -19.79
CA ILE A 690 9.49 -3.28 -19.57
C ILE A 690 8.78 -2.69 -18.34
N HIS A 691 9.35 -1.66 -17.71
CA HIS A 691 8.71 -0.94 -16.60
C HIS A 691 8.15 -1.87 -15.50
N PHE A 692 8.94 -2.88 -15.12
CA PHE A 692 8.59 -3.86 -14.08
C PHE A 692 7.26 -4.61 -14.34
N GLY A 693 6.82 -4.69 -15.61
CA GLY A 693 5.61 -5.39 -16.02
C GLY A 693 4.31 -4.71 -15.58
N LEU A 694 4.30 -3.37 -15.53
CA LEU A 694 3.10 -2.54 -15.32
C LEU A 694 2.89 -1.62 -16.52
N ASP A 695 1.67 -1.59 -17.06
CA ASP A 695 1.30 -0.71 -18.16
C ASP A 695 0.92 0.71 -17.71
N ASN A 696 0.62 1.59 -18.68
CA ASN A 696 0.28 3.00 -18.44
C ASN A 696 -0.98 3.22 -17.57
N ASP A 697 -1.77 2.18 -17.31
CA ASP A 697 -2.98 2.21 -16.49
C ASP A 697 -2.82 1.36 -15.21
N MET A 698 -1.58 1.04 -14.84
CA MET A 698 -1.20 0.24 -13.67
C MET A 698 -1.78 -1.19 -13.70
N TRP A 699 -1.93 -1.77 -14.89
CA TRP A 699 -2.26 -3.19 -15.05
C TRP A 699 -1.00 -4.03 -15.27
N ALA A 700 -1.06 -5.28 -14.82
CA ALA A 700 -0.03 -6.27 -15.11
C ALA A 700 0.05 -6.55 -16.62
N SER A 701 1.22 -6.38 -17.24
CA SER A 701 1.37 -6.33 -18.70
C SER A 701 1.96 -7.61 -19.33
N GLU A 702 2.27 -8.64 -18.54
CA GLU A 702 3.05 -9.81 -18.98
C GLU A 702 2.37 -10.59 -20.12
N HIS A 703 1.03 -10.60 -20.15
CA HIS A 703 0.25 -11.19 -21.23
C HIS A 703 0.46 -10.48 -22.58
N ARG A 704 0.42 -9.15 -22.56
CA ARG A 704 0.59 -8.33 -23.76
C ARG A 704 2.03 -8.37 -24.24
N MET A 705 2.98 -8.36 -23.30
CA MET A 705 4.40 -8.56 -23.58
C MET A 705 4.67 -9.90 -24.27
N ARG A 706 4.13 -11.00 -23.74
CA ARG A 706 4.21 -12.32 -24.38
C ARG A 706 3.69 -12.28 -25.81
N ASP A 707 2.51 -11.70 -26.01
CA ASP A 707 1.89 -11.66 -27.32
C ASP A 707 2.72 -10.84 -28.32
N LEU A 708 3.33 -9.74 -27.89
CA LEU A 708 4.25 -8.98 -28.74
C LEU A 708 5.54 -9.74 -29.06
N ILE A 709 6.18 -10.37 -28.06
CA ILE A 709 7.41 -11.16 -28.26
C ILE A 709 7.17 -12.33 -29.22
N ARG A 710 6.01 -13.01 -29.08
CA ARG A 710 5.60 -14.09 -29.99
C ARG A 710 5.39 -13.57 -31.40
N ASP A 711 4.60 -12.51 -31.53
CA ASP A 711 4.17 -11.98 -32.83
C ASP A 711 5.33 -11.31 -33.58
N ALA A 712 6.33 -10.77 -32.86
CA ALA A 712 7.59 -10.26 -33.41
C ALA A 712 8.60 -11.37 -33.79
N GLU A 713 8.25 -12.65 -33.58
CA GLU A 713 9.09 -13.80 -33.90
C GLU A 713 10.48 -13.73 -33.26
N LEU A 714 10.57 -13.28 -32.00
CA LEU A 714 11.86 -13.20 -31.30
C LEU A 714 12.37 -14.60 -30.93
N ASP A 715 13.61 -14.88 -31.32
CA ASP A 715 14.37 -16.02 -30.82
C ASP A 715 15.10 -15.68 -29.52
N ILE A 716 15.51 -14.41 -29.36
CA ILE A 716 16.24 -13.92 -28.20
C ILE A 716 15.69 -12.56 -27.82
N VAL A 717 15.48 -12.32 -26.53
CA VAL A 717 15.12 -10.99 -26.04
C VAL A 717 15.80 -10.66 -24.71
N GLY A 718 16.40 -9.48 -24.66
CA GLY A 718 16.85 -8.85 -23.42
C GLY A 718 15.71 -8.02 -22.83
N LEU A 719 15.41 -8.20 -21.54
CA LEU A 719 14.38 -7.44 -20.82
C LEU A 719 15.01 -6.64 -19.69
N LEU A 720 14.86 -5.32 -19.73
CA LEU A 720 15.41 -4.39 -18.73
C LEU A 720 14.32 -3.90 -17.79
N GLU A 721 14.71 -3.48 -16.58
CA GLU A 721 13.76 -3.20 -15.48
C GLU A 721 12.93 -4.44 -15.12
N SER A 722 13.62 -5.57 -15.02
CA SER A 722 13.02 -6.88 -14.85
C SER A 722 13.10 -7.44 -13.42
N ASP A 723 13.83 -6.79 -12.49
CA ASP A 723 13.86 -7.20 -11.08
C ASP A 723 12.55 -6.83 -10.40
N THR A 724 11.67 -7.83 -10.29
CA THR A 724 10.36 -7.71 -9.65
C THR A 724 10.25 -8.49 -8.33
N GLN A 725 11.37 -9.05 -7.85
CA GLN A 725 11.38 -9.96 -6.70
C GLN A 725 11.61 -9.22 -5.36
N ARG A 726 11.07 -8.00 -5.25
CA ARG A 726 11.11 -7.14 -4.06
C ARG A 726 9.68 -6.81 -3.59
N ILE A 727 9.55 -6.39 -2.32
CA ILE A 727 8.27 -5.99 -1.72
C ILE A 727 7.48 -5.00 -2.59
N ILE A 728 8.14 -3.95 -3.07
CA ILE A 728 7.54 -2.88 -3.89
C ILE A 728 7.11 -3.33 -5.29
N MET A 729 7.63 -4.45 -5.80
CA MET A 729 7.18 -5.05 -7.07
C MET A 729 6.35 -6.33 -6.86
N GLY A 730 5.97 -6.63 -5.61
CA GLY A 730 5.04 -7.71 -5.26
C GLY A 730 5.69 -9.07 -5.09
N ASN A 731 7.02 -9.13 -5.09
CA ASN A 731 7.80 -10.37 -5.17
C ASN A 731 7.33 -11.24 -6.35
N ARG A 732 7.35 -10.66 -7.55
CA ARG A 732 6.99 -11.30 -8.82
C ARG A 732 8.24 -11.66 -9.61
N ASP A 733 8.05 -12.54 -10.57
CA ASP A 733 9.00 -12.92 -11.60
C ASP A 733 8.26 -13.08 -12.93
N LEU A 734 8.29 -12.01 -13.72
CA LEU A 734 7.66 -11.95 -15.04
C LEU A 734 8.29 -12.92 -16.05
N THR A 735 9.56 -13.30 -15.86
CA THR A 735 10.27 -14.15 -16.80
C THR A 735 9.72 -15.57 -16.84
N GLN A 736 9.21 -16.08 -15.70
CA GLN A 736 8.62 -17.41 -15.62
C GLN A 736 7.48 -17.59 -16.63
N ARG A 737 6.58 -16.60 -16.71
CA ARG A 737 5.46 -16.68 -17.65
C ARG A 737 5.95 -16.63 -19.09
N LEU A 738 6.79 -15.64 -19.39
CA LEU A 738 7.29 -15.42 -20.74
C LEU A 738 8.05 -16.66 -21.24
N ALA A 739 8.96 -17.19 -20.44
CA ALA A 739 9.75 -18.37 -20.77
C ALA A 739 8.88 -19.63 -20.96
N GLU A 740 7.95 -19.88 -20.04
CA GLU A 740 7.09 -21.08 -20.10
C GLU A 740 6.08 -21.03 -21.25
N GLU A 741 5.44 -19.88 -21.50
CA GLU A 741 4.41 -19.76 -22.55
C GLU A 741 5.01 -19.57 -23.95
N LEU A 742 6.22 -18.99 -24.07
CA LEU A 742 6.92 -18.84 -25.35
C LEU A 742 7.82 -20.04 -25.67
N GLY A 743 8.10 -20.91 -24.69
CA GLY A 743 9.04 -22.02 -24.84
C GLY A 743 10.46 -21.52 -25.06
N MET A 744 10.99 -20.77 -24.08
CA MET A 744 12.34 -20.19 -24.08
C MET A 744 13.09 -20.57 -22.80
N TYR A 745 14.41 -20.69 -22.89
CA TYR A 745 15.31 -20.64 -21.74
C TYR A 745 15.27 -19.24 -21.13
N ALA A 746 15.42 -19.15 -19.81
CA ALA A 746 15.50 -17.88 -19.10
C ALA A 746 16.78 -17.85 -18.27
N ASP A 747 17.54 -16.77 -18.41
CA ASP A 747 18.42 -16.26 -17.36
C ASP A 747 17.73 -15.06 -16.70
N PHE A 748 17.45 -15.21 -15.40
CA PHE A 748 16.75 -14.21 -14.59
C PHE A 748 17.57 -12.95 -14.32
N GLY A 749 18.88 -13.01 -14.57
CA GLY A 749 19.82 -11.94 -14.26
C GLY A 749 20.23 -11.86 -12.79
N PRO A 750 20.90 -10.77 -12.39
CA PRO A 750 21.33 -10.57 -11.02
C PRO A 750 20.15 -10.63 -10.05
N GLY A 751 20.28 -11.43 -8.98
CA GLY A 751 19.25 -11.56 -7.95
C GLY A 751 18.96 -10.24 -7.20
N PRO A 752 17.85 -10.16 -6.44
CA PRO A 752 17.45 -8.96 -5.71
C PRO A 752 18.47 -8.50 -4.65
N ASN A 753 19.38 -9.38 -4.23
CA ASN A 753 20.49 -9.06 -3.34
C ASN A 753 21.67 -8.36 -4.02
N LYS A 754 21.63 -8.15 -5.35
CA LYS A 754 22.65 -7.45 -6.14
C LYS A 754 22.32 -5.98 -6.39
N HIS A 755 21.19 -5.50 -5.87
CA HIS A 755 20.82 -4.07 -5.82
C HIS A 755 20.74 -3.37 -7.17
N THR A 756 20.30 -4.08 -8.22
CA THR A 756 20.06 -3.51 -9.55
C THR A 756 18.56 -3.45 -9.85
N TRP A 757 18.18 -2.74 -10.90
CA TRP A 757 16.82 -2.76 -11.45
C TRP A 757 16.52 -3.98 -12.33
N GLY A 758 17.51 -4.86 -12.52
CA GLY A 758 17.37 -6.10 -13.24
C GLY A 758 17.61 -5.97 -14.74
N ALA A 759 18.14 -7.06 -15.29
CA ALA A 759 18.23 -7.36 -16.71
C ALA A 759 17.99 -8.86 -16.83
N ALA A 760 17.19 -9.32 -17.79
CA ALA A 760 16.91 -10.74 -18.00
C ALA A 760 17.15 -11.08 -19.47
N LEU A 761 17.51 -12.34 -19.73
CA LEU A 761 17.70 -12.87 -21.08
C LEU A 761 16.76 -14.06 -21.29
N LEU A 762 15.91 -13.97 -22.31
CA LEU A 762 15.14 -15.11 -22.80
C LEU A 762 15.71 -15.58 -24.14
N SER A 763 15.84 -16.89 -24.33
CA SER A 763 16.43 -17.47 -25.54
C SER A 763 15.75 -18.76 -25.98
N ARG A 764 15.46 -18.90 -27.27
CA ARG A 764 15.07 -20.18 -27.90
C ARG A 764 16.27 -21.11 -28.12
N PHE A 765 17.48 -20.56 -28.06
CA PHE A 765 18.74 -21.29 -28.15
C PHE A 765 19.23 -21.69 -26.75
N PRO A 766 19.83 -22.89 -26.57
CA PRO A 766 20.42 -23.29 -25.30
C PRO A 766 21.44 -22.28 -24.78
N ILE A 767 21.27 -21.85 -23.53
CA ILE A 767 22.25 -21.03 -22.82
C ILE A 767 23.31 -21.97 -22.25
N LEU A 768 24.54 -21.92 -22.80
CA LEU A 768 25.64 -22.79 -22.39
C LEU A 768 26.28 -22.29 -21.10
N LYS A 769 26.47 -20.97 -21.02
CA LYS A 769 27.07 -20.28 -19.89
C LYS A 769 26.51 -18.87 -19.80
N SER A 770 26.34 -18.35 -18.60
CA SER A 770 26.12 -16.92 -18.40
C SER A 770 26.88 -16.41 -17.19
N THR A 771 27.25 -15.12 -17.22
CA THR A 771 27.91 -14.42 -16.12
C THR A 771 27.22 -13.09 -15.92
N HIS A 772 26.94 -12.74 -14.66
CA HIS A 772 26.33 -11.47 -14.28
C HIS A 772 27.40 -10.50 -13.81
N HIS A 773 27.45 -9.33 -14.45
CA HIS A 773 28.40 -8.26 -14.15
C HIS A 773 27.65 -7.11 -13.47
N LEU A 774 28.17 -6.65 -12.35
CA LEU A 774 27.77 -5.39 -11.72
C LEU A 774 28.82 -4.35 -12.08
N LEU A 775 28.44 -3.37 -12.88
CA LEU A 775 29.40 -2.41 -13.42
C LEU A 775 29.75 -1.31 -12.42
N PRO A 776 30.89 -0.63 -12.62
CA PRO A 776 31.29 0.47 -11.75
C PRO A 776 30.23 1.58 -11.70
N SER A 777 29.89 2.00 -10.49
CA SER A 777 28.99 3.12 -10.23
C SER A 777 29.46 3.84 -8.95
N PRO A 778 30.41 4.78 -9.02
CA PRO A 778 30.88 5.49 -7.84
C PRO A 778 29.81 6.39 -7.21
N VAL A 779 28.86 6.91 -7.99
CA VAL A 779 27.91 7.94 -7.52
C VAL A 779 26.47 7.43 -7.55
N GLY A 780 26.04 6.92 -8.70
CA GLY A 780 24.66 6.60 -9.03
C GLY A 780 24.27 5.14 -8.84
N GLU A 781 23.46 4.66 -9.76
CA GLU A 781 22.87 3.33 -9.72
C GLU A 781 23.78 2.23 -10.27
N LEU A 782 23.73 1.06 -9.63
CA LEU A 782 24.40 -0.13 -10.12
C LEU A 782 23.77 -0.62 -11.43
N ALA A 783 24.57 -0.60 -12.48
CA ALA A 783 24.19 -1.07 -13.81
C ALA A 783 24.48 -2.58 -13.98
N PRO A 784 23.46 -3.42 -14.28
CA PRO A 784 23.64 -4.85 -14.54
C PRO A 784 23.99 -5.13 -16.00
N ALA A 785 24.86 -6.12 -16.22
CA ALA A 785 25.01 -6.77 -17.52
C ALA A 785 24.99 -8.31 -17.40
N ILE A 786 24.34 -8.98 -18.34
CA ILE A 786 24.45 -10.43 -18.55
C ILE A 786 25.37 -10.66 -19.75
N HIS A 787 26.43 -11.45 -19.60
CA HIS A 787 27.19 -12.01 -20.72
C HIS A 787 26.90 -13.50 -20.81
N ALA A 788 26.17 -13.91 -21.84
CA ALA A 788 25.79 -15.29 -22.09
C ALA A 788 26.41 -15.83 -23.37
N THR A 789 26.81 -17.10 -23.38
CA THR A 789 27.20 -17.83 -24.59
C THR A 789 26.08 -18.81 -24.93
N LEU A 790 25.54 -18.71 -26.14
CA LEU A 790 24.42 -19.49 -26.64
C LEU A 790 24.88 -20.45 -27.74
N ASP A 791 24.29 -21.64 -27.82
CA ASP A 791 24.45 -22.55 -28.97
C ASP A 791 23.43 -22.19 -30.06
N MET A 792 23.87 -21.41 -31.05
CA MET A 792 23.06 -21.03 -32.20
C MET A 792 23.43 -21.88 -33.41
N TYR A 793 22.60 -22.89 -33.69
CA TYR A 793 22.78 -23.77 -34.86
C TYR A 793 24.16 -24.45 -34.91
N GLY A 794 24.72 -24.82 -33.76
CA GLY A 794 26.03 -25.43 -33.60
C GLY A 794 27.19 -24.43 -33.49
N THR A 795 26.92 -23.12 -33.53
CA THR A 795 27.91 -22.05 -33.38
C THR A 795 27.75 -21.39 -32.02
N GLU A 796 28.84 -21.24 -31.27
CA GLU A 796 28.85 -20.46 -30.03
C GLU A 796 28.75 -18.96 -30.34
N VAL A 797 27.68 -18.32 -29.88
CA VAL A 797 27.44 -16.89 -30.07
C VAL A 797 27.27 -16.23 -28.71
N ASP A 798 27.99 -15.13 -28.50
CA ASP A 798 27.87 -14.36 -27.26
C ASP A 798 26.71 -13.35 -27.36
N VAL A 799 25.88 -13.27 -26.34
CA VAL A 799 24.84 -12.26 -26.19
C VAL A 799 25.10 -11.49 -24.90
N VAL A 800 25.17 -10.17 -25.03
CA VAL A 800 25.31 -9.27 -23.89
C VAL A 800 24.01 -8.49 -23.71
N VAL A 801 23.38 -8.59 -22.55
CA VAL A 801 22.21 -7.75 -22.19
C VAL A 801 22.67 -6.73 -21.16
N PHE A 802 22.45 -5.44 -21.41
CA PHE A 802 23.00 -4.38 -20.56
C PHE A 802 22.00 -3.24 -20.30
N HIS A 803 21.87 -2.85 -19.02
CA HIS A 803 21.10 -1.68 -18.61
C HIS A 803 22.05 -0.61 -18.05
N SER A 804 22.25 0.48 -18.80
CA SER A 804 23.11 1.60 -18.36
C SER A 804 22.53 2.34 -17.15
N GLY A 805 23.41 2.96 -16.37
CA GLY A 805 23.04 3.93 -15.35
C GLY A 805 22.41 5.19 -15.93
N GLN A 806 21.84 5.99 -15.03
CA GLN A 806 21.00 7.15 -15.34
C GLN A 806 21.73 8.30 -16.05
N GLU A 807 20.98 9.25 -16.59
CA GLU A 807 21.49 10.40 -17.35
C GLU A 807 22.26 11.41 -16.47
N GLU A 808 21.91 11.50 -15.19
CA GLU A 808 22.47 12.45 -14.24
C GLU A 808 23.93 12.14 -13.87
N ASP A 809 24.33 10.86 -13.90
CA ASP A 809 25.64 10.39 -13.45
C ASP A 809 26.60 10.10 -14.62
N GLU A 810 27.11 11.16 -15.26
CA GLU A 810 27.96 11.05 -16.46
C GLU A 810 29.21 10.17 -16.26
N GLU A 811 29.85 10.27 -15.09
CA GLU A 811 31.07 9.50 -14.77
C GLU A 811 30.77 8.01 -14.64
N ASP A 812 29.63 7.65 -14.04
CA ASP A 812 29.18 6.26 -13.93
C ASP A 812 28.98 5.69 -15.33
N ARG A 813 28.26 6.40 -16.22
CA ARG A 813 28.07 5.95 -17.61
C ARG A 813 29.38 5.82 -18.38
N ARG A 814 30.35 6.71 -18.15
CA ARG A 814 31.69 6.63 -18.75
C ARG A 814 32.45 5.40 -18.28
N LEU A 815 32.41 5.08 -16.99
CA LEU A 815 33.08 3.89 -16.45
C LEU A 815 32.39 2.59 -16.92
N GLN A 816 31.06 2.61 -16.99
CA GLN A 816 30.26 1.51 -17.50
C GLN A 816 30.54 1.23 -18.98
N SER A 817 30.63 2.29 -19.81
CA SER A 817 30.95 2.15 -21.23
C SER A 817 32.34 1.57 -21.48
N LEU A 818 33.34 2.00 -20.69
CA LEU A 818 34.70 1.45 -20.76
C LEU A 818 34.75 -0.03 -20.36
N TYR A 819 34.00 -0.42 -19.32
CA TYR A 819 33.91 -1.81 -18.89
C TYR A 819 33.26 -2.68 -19.99
N LEU A 820 32.16 -2.21 -20.58
CA LEU A 820 31.50 -2.93 -21.68
C LEU A 820 32.38 -3.04 -22.92
N GLN A 821 33.12 -1.99 -23.27
CA GLN A 821 34.08 -2.03 -24.39
C GLN A 821 35.12 -3.13 -24.18
N GLU A 822 35.66 -3.26 -22.97
CA GLU A 822 36.62 -4.31 -22.64
C GLU A 822 35.98 -5.69 -22.63
N LEU A 823 34.78 -5.83 -22.05
CA LEU A 823 34.04 -7.10 -22.02
C LEU A 823 33.74 -7.60 -23.43
N MET A 824 33.18 -6.74 -24.30
CA MET A 824 32.88 -7.09 -25.69
C MET A 824 34.16 -7.37 -26.48
N GLY A 825 35.21 -6.57 -26.28
CA GLY A 825 36.52 -6.74 -26.94
C GLY A 825 37.29 -7.99 -26.50
N SER A 826 36.93 -8.59 -25.35
CA SER A 826 37.61 -9.78 -24.82
C SER A 826 37.26 -11.09 -25.55
N SER A 827 36.20 -11.09 -26.36
CA SER A 827 35.72 -12.26 -27.09
C SER A 827 35.85 -12.10 -28.60
N ASP A 828 36.37 -13.15 -29.24
CA ASP A 828 36.47 -13.26 -30.69
C ASP A 828 35.28 -13.96 -31.34
N ARG A 829 34.28 -14.36 -30.57
CA ARG A 829 33.07 -15.02 -31.09
C ARG A 829 32.14 -14.02 -31.81
N PRO A 830 31.26 -14.52 -32.70
CA PRO A 830 30.02 -13.83 -33.07
C PRO A 830 29.32 -13.27 -31.83
N MET A 831 28.89 -12.01 -31.86
CA MET A 831 28.32 -11.37 -30.68
C MET A 831 27.20 -10.37 -31.00
N ILE A 832 26.19 -10.33 -30.13
CA ILE A 832 25.09 -9.35 -30.14
C ILE A 832 25.07 -8.64 -28.77
N LEU A 833 25.04 -7.30 -28.77
CA LEU A 833 24.69 -6.49 -27.60
C LEU A 833 23.23 -6.06 -27.73
N LEU A 834 22.46 -6.25 -26.67
CA LEU A 834 21.07 -5.83 -26.49
C LEU A 834 21.04 -4.89 -25.29
N SER A 835 20.87 -3.58 -25.49
CA SER A 835 21.19 -2.64 -24.43
C SER A 835 20.37 -1.36 -24.39
N TYR A 836 20.33 -0.75 -23.21
CA TYR A 836 19.89 0.62 -22.98
C TYR A 836 21.10 1.50 -22.64
N LEU A 837 21.52 2.42 -23.51
CA LEU A 837 22.84 3.09 -23.48
C LEU A 837 22.85 4.59 -23.10
N VAL A 838 21.70 5.22 -22.85
CA VAL A 838 21.55 6.65 -22.44
C VAL A 838 22.55 7.57 -23.17
N THR A 839 22.54 7.49 -24.50
CA THR A 839 23.46 8.23 -25.37
C THR A 839 22.84 8.40 -26.75
N ASP A 840 23.26 9.44 -27.46
CA ASP A 840 22.95 9.63 -28.89
C ASP A 840 23.93 8.85 -29.76
N ALA A 841 23.44 8.35 -30.89
CA ALA A 841 24.28 7.77 -31.92
C ALA A 841 25.40 8.75 -32.33
N LEU A 842 26.62 8.22 -32.53
CA LEU A 842 27.82 8.96 -32.94
C LEU A 842 28.37 9.99 -31.92
N LYS A 843 27.74 10.16 -30.75
CA LYS A 843 28.16 11.15 -29.74
C LYS A 843 28.68 10.51 -28.45
N GLY A 844 29.68 11.15 -27.84
CA GLY A 844 30.13 10.80 -26.48
C GLY A 844 30.47 9.31 -26.30
N ASN A 845 29.86 8.68 -25.29
CA ASN A 845 30.07 7.29 -24.90
C ASN A 845 29.69 6.28 -26.00
N TYR A 846 28.84 6.65 -26.97
CA TYR A 846 28.58 5.82 -28.16
C TYR A 846 29.88 5.30 -28.80
N ASN A 847 30.86 6.19 -28.98
CA ASN A 847 32.14 5.86 -29.62
C ASN A 847 33.04 4.97 -28.76
N THR A 848 32.63 4.68 -27.52
CA THR A 848 33.27 3.68 -26.66
C THR A 848 32.65 2.30 -26.91
N TYR A 849 31.33 2.22 -27.06
CA TYR A 849 30.63 0.97 -27.39
C TYR A 849 30.89 0.52 -28.82
N VAL A 850 30.88 1.44 -29.79
CA VAL A 850 31.18 1.22 -31.20
C VAL A 850 32.59 1.71 -31.47
N SER A 851 33.58 0.83 -31.30
CA SER A 851 34.99 1.17 -31.44
C SER A 851 35.81 -0.01 -31.95
N GLU A 852 37.02 0.24 -32.45
CA GLU A 852 37.95 -0.84 -32.82
C GLU A 852 38.24 -1.78 -31.64
N LYS A 853 38.24 -1.26 -30.41
CA LYS A 853 38.54 -2.06 -29.22
C LYS A 853 37.40 -2.99 -28.83
N SER A 854 36.14 -2.57 -28.95
CA SER A 854 35.00 -3.48 -28.75
C SER A 854 34.80 -4.43 -29.94
N GLY A 855 35.16 -3.94 -31.13
CA GLY A 855 34.89 -4.60 -32.42
C GLY A 855 33.42 -4.61 -32.79
N MET A 856 32.57 -3.88 -32.07
CA MET A 856 31.11 -3.87 -32.27
C MET A 856 30.72 -2.85 -33.32
N HIS A 857 29.72 -3.21 -34.12
CA HIS A 857 29.08 -2.35 -35.09
C HIS A 857 27.63 -2.08 -34.72
N ASP A 858 27.15 -0.91 -35.08
CA ASP A 858 25.76 -0.54 -34.86
C ASP A 858 24.82 -1.22 -35.85
N ILE A 859 23.67 -1.70 -35.35
CA ILE A 859 22.59 -2.22 -36.19
C ILE A 859 22.01 -1.19 -37.15
N ASP A 860 22.10 0.12 -36.90
CA ASP A 860 21.85 1.18 -37.87
C ASP A 860 22.29 2.54 -37.29
N ALA A 861 23.52 2.97 -37.61
CA ALA A 861 24.03 4.26 -37.16
C ALA A 861 23.32 5.48 -37.76
N THR A 862 22.45 5.28 -38.76
CA THR A 862 21.66 6.36 -39.39
C THR A 862 20.31 6.59 -38.71
N ASP A 863 19.91 5.72 -37.77
CA ASP A 863 18.73 5.95 -36.95
C ASP A 863 19.04 6.95 -35.82
N ASP A 864 18.57 8.17 -35.99
CA ASP A 864 18.63 9.27 -35.02
C ASP A 864 17.34 9.44 -34.21
N GLN A 865 16.33 8.60 -34.46
CA GLN A 865 15.03 8.63 -33.77
C GLN A 865 14.94 7.63 -32.62
N ARG A 866 15.89 6.69 -32.52
CA ARG A 866 16.03 5.82 -31.35
C ARG A 866 16.57 6.62 -30.17
N TRP A 867 15.96 6.42 -29.02
CA TRP A 867 16.45 6.93 -27.75
C TRP A 867 16.61 5.75 -26.79
N CYS A 868 17.77 5.70 -26.16
CA CYS A 868 18.19 4.70 -25.18
C CYS A 868 18.35 3.26 -25.64
N GLU A 869 17.46 2.64 -26.43
CA GLU A 869 17.63 1.25 -26.86
C GLU A 869 18.57 1.08 -28.07
N TYR A 870 19.49 0.13 -27.97
CA TYR A 870 20.50 -0.15 -28.98
C TYR A 870 20.72 -1.65 -29.15
N ILE A 871 20.87 -2.06 -30.40
CA ILE A 871 21.41 -3.36 -30.78
C ILE A 871 22.76 -3.13 -31.47
N LEU A 872 23.82 -3.73 -30.95
CA LEU A 872 25.11 -3.78 -31.62
C LEU A 872 25.45 -5.23 -31.96
N TYR A 873 26.29 -5.44 -32.97
CA TYR A 873 26.69 -6.78 -33.38
C TYR A 873 28.11 -6.80 -33.94
N LYS A 874 28.72 -7.98 -33.98
CA LYS A 874 29.95 -8.23 -34.74
C LYS A 874 30.00 -9.67 -35.22
N LYS A 875 30.83 -9.91 -36.24
CA LYS A 875 31.18 -11.27 -36.67
C LYS A 875 29.96 -12.10 -37.15
N MET A 876 28.91 -11.41 -37.61
CA MET A 876 27.62 -11.96 -38.04
C MET A 876 27.02 -11.09 -39.15
N LYS A 877 26.22 -11.69 -40.02
CA LYS A 877 25.52 -10.94 -41.08
C LYS A 877 24.20 -10.38 -40.58
N ARG A 878 24.04 -9.05 -40.54
CA ARG A 878 22.73 -8.39 -40.32
C ARG A 878 21.89 -8.46 -41.59
N THR A 879 20.63 -8.86 -41.47
CA THR A 879 19.66 -8.90 -42.57
C THR A 879 18.55 -7.86 -42.43
N GLY A 880 18.18 -7.48 -41.20
CA GLY A 880 17.14 -6.48 -40.98
C GLY A 880 17.15 -5.83 -39.61
N TYR A 881 16.47 -4.68 -39.53
CA TYR A 881 16.26 -3.88 -38.33
C TYR A 881 14.85 -3.29 -38.34
N ALA A 882 14.16 -3.33 -37.21
CA ALA A 882 12.83 -2.77 -37.04
C ALA A 882 12.64 -2.18 -35.63
N ARG A 883 11.81 -1.13 -35.55
CA ARG A 883 11.27 -0.58 -34.31
C ARG A 883 9.77 -0.86 -34.28
N ILE A 884 9.27 -1.46 -33.21
CA ILE A 884 7.86 -1.81 -33.06
C ILE A 884 7.27 -0.99 -31.92
N SER A 885 6.18 -0.28 -32.19
CA SER A 885 5.55 0.62 -31.22
C SER A 885 5.18 -0.11 -29.94
N ARG A 886 5.37 0.58 -28.82
CA ARG A 886 5.09 0.08 -27.46
C ARG A 886 3.61 -0.05 -27.11
N GLY A 887 2.74 0.57 -27.91
CA GLY A 887 1.33 0.77 -27.57
C GLY A 887 1.20 1.46 -26.22
N SER A 888 0.38 0.89 -25.33
CA SER A 888 0.22 1.32 -23.94
C SER A 888 1.01 0.48 -22.91
N ILE A 889 1.88 -0.44 -23.35
CA ILE A 889 2.56 -1.41 -22.44
C ILE A 889 3.64 -0.76 -21.58
N THR A 890 4.44 0.13 -22.16
CA THR A 890 5.62 0.75 -21.56
C THR A 890 5.91 2.08 -22.26
N ASP A 891 7.01 2.74 -21.93
CA ASP A 891 7.46 4.02 -22.48
C ASP A 891 8.51 3.87 -23.62
N THR A 892 9.09 2.68 -23.79
CA THR A 892 10.06 2.34 -24.84
C THR A 892 9.47 1.42 -25.91
N GLU A 893 9.74 1.70 -27.18
CA GLU A 893 9.47 0.76 -28.28
C GLU A 893 10.28 -0.53 -28.14
N LEU A 894 9.85 -1.62 -28.80
CA LEU A 894 10.66 -2.83 -28.94
C LEU A 894 11.59 -2.66 -30.15
N GLN A 895 12.91 -2.73 -29.94
CA GLN A 895 13.86 -2.82 -31.05
C GLN A 895 14.19 -4.25 -31.41
N VAL A 896 14.22 -4.56 -32.72
CA VAL A 896 14.43 -5.90 -33.23
C VAL A 896 15.46 -5.93 -34.36
N GLY A 897 16.43 -6.84 -34.27
CA GLY A 897 17.41 -7.13 -35.31
C GLY A 897 17.34 -8.57 -35.80
N LYS A 898 17.54 -8.77 -37.11
CA LYS A 898 17.66 -10.09 -37.73
C LYS A 898 19.10 -10.32 -38.19
N PHE A 899 19.65 -11.48 -37.87
CA PHE A 899 21.02 -11.86 -38.21
C PHE A 899 21.12 -13.30 -38.71
N VAL A 900 21.99 -13.55 -39.68
CA VAL A 900 22.36 -14.90 -40.10
C VAL A 900 23.58 -15.35 -39.30
N VAL A 901 23.43 -16.49 -38.64
CA VAL A 901 24.48 -17.09 -37.81
C VAL A 901 25.47 -17.82 -38.72
N PRO A 902 26.77 -17.48 -38.65
CA PRO A 902 27.78 -18.15 -39.47
C PRO A 902 27.89 -19.63 -39.10
N TYR A 903 28.45 -20.43 -40.01
CA TYR A 903 28.84 -21.80 -39.69
C TYR A 903 30.00 -21.81 -38.69
N PRO A 904 30.19 -22.91 -37.94
CA PRO A 904 31.37 -23.06 -37.08
C PRO A 904 32.66 -22.78 -37.86
N ASP A 905 33.60 -22.08 -37.24
CA ASP A 905 34.89 -21.65 -37.81
C ASP A 905 34.81 -20.67 -39.00
N THR A 906 33.62 -20.18 -39.34
CA THR A 906 33.43 -19.09 -40.31
C THR A 906 33.01 -17.82 -39.58
N ILE A 907 33.43 -16.67 -40.09
CA ILE A 907 33.09 -15.37 -39.52
C ILE A 907 32.74 -14.41 -40.63
N ASP A 908 31.74 -13.55 -40.39
CA ASP A 908 31.42 -12.45 -41.29
C ASP A 908 31.92 -11.13 -40.70
N GLU A 909 33.02 -10.61 -41.26
CA GLU A 909 33.58 -9.30 -40.91
C GLU A 909 33.14 -8.20 -41.89
N GLU A 910 32.33 -8.52 -42.90
CA GLU A 910 31.84 -7.54 -43.86
C GLU A 910 30.70 -6.71 -43.25
N TYR A 911 31.03 -5.50 -42.83
CA TYR A 911 30.04 -4.53 -42.39
C TYR A 911 29.55 -3.67 -43.56
N SER A 912 28.28 -3.86 -43.94
CA SER A 912 27.62 -3.10 -45.01
C SER A 912 26.43 -2.31 -44.46
N GLN A 913 26.42 -0.99 -44.67
CA GLN A 913 25.24 -0.13 -44.44
C GLN A 913 24.34 0.03 -45.66
N LYS A 914 24.54 -0.80 -46.69
CA LYS A 914 23.76 -0.73 -47.93
C LYS A 914 22.37 -1.33 -47.74
N ARG A 915 21.34 -0.48 -47.80
CA ARG A 915 19.94 -0.91 -47.76
C ARG A 915 19.51 -1.62 -49.05
N ILE A 916 18.60 -2.57 -48.91
CA ILE A 916 17.95 -3.30 -50.02
C ILE A 916 16.43 -3.25 -49.87
N SER A 917 15.70 -3.39 -50.98
CA SER A 917 14.24 -3.46 -50.94
C SER A 917 13.79 -4.80 -50.36
N GLU A 918 12.72 -4.80 -49.56
CA GLU A 918 12.09 -6.02 -49.02
C GLU A 918 11.80 -7.06 -50.11
N SER A 919 11.41 -6.62 -51.31
CA SER A 919 11.15 -7.51 -52.45
C SER A 919 12.33 -8.40 -52.84
N SER A 920 13.55 -7.98 -52.51
CA SER A 920 14.79 -8.73 -52.75
C SER A 920 15.21 -9.62 -51.58
N VAL A 921 14.53 -9.54 -50.43
CA VAL A 921 14.78 -10.33 -49.23
C VAL A 921 13.95 -11.61 -49.31
N PRO A 922 14.51 -12.81 -49.04
CA PRO A 922 13.74 -14.05 -48.93
C PRO A 922 12.62 -13.93 -47.89
N GLU A 923 11.48 -14.55 -48.14
CA GLU A 923 10.29 -14.44 -47.27
C GLU A 923 10.57 -14.86 -45.81
N ASP A 924 11.34 -15.92 -45.60
CA ASP A 924 11.77 -16.41 -44.27
C ASP A 924 12.67 -15.42 -43.50
N MET A 925 13.28 -14.44 -44.20
CA MET A 925 14.14 -13.42 -43.59
C MET A 925 13.42 -12.08 -43.39
N ARG A 926 12.16 -11.95 -43.83
CA ARG A 926 11.37 -10.73 -43.66
C ARG A 926 10.81 -10.63 -42.24
N PHE A 927 10.49 -9.42 -41.81
CA PHE A 927 9.74 -9.23 -40.56
C PHE A 927 8.26 -9.58 -40.75
N PRO A 928 7.55 -9.95 -39.66
CA PRO A 928 6.14 -10.31 -39.72
C PRO A 928 5.27 -9.19 -40.32
N SER A 929 4.44 -9.54 -41.30
CA SER A 929 3.59 -8.57 -42.03
C SER A 929 2.45 -7.98 -41.20
N ILE A 930 2.19 -8.52 -40.01
CA ILE A 930 1.12 -8.10 -39.09
C ILE A 930 1.34 -6.71 -38.47
N PHE A 931 2.56 -6.17 -38.53
CA PHE A 931 2.90 -4.86 -37.96
C PHE A 931 2.88 -3.71 -38.98
N TYR A 932 2.59 -3.98 -40.26
CA TYR A 932 2.40 -2.93 -41.26
C TYR A 932 1.03 -2.25 -41.11
N GLY A 933 0.89 -1.02 -41.61
CA GLY A 933 -0.38 -0.28 -41.58
C GLY A 933 -0.79 0.08 -40.15
N GLU A 934 -2.03 -0.27 -39.77
CA GLU A 934 -2.54 -0.05 -38.40
C GLU A 934 -1.92 -1.03 -37.36
N GLY A 935 -1.15 -2.02 -37.83
CA GLY A 935 -0.50 -3.00 -36.98
C GLY A 935 -1.48 -3.94 -36.25
N VAL A 936 -1.04 -4.47 -35.10
CA VAL A 936 -1.81 -5.41 -34.28
C VAL A 936 -1.74 -5.02 -32.80
N ARG A 937 -2.90 -4.87 -32.15
CA ARG A 937 -3.01 -4.54 -30.72
C ARG A 937 -2.17 -3.31 -30.31
N GLU A 938 -2.20 -2.23 -31.11
CA GLU A 938 -1.44 -0.98 -30.92
C GLU A 938 0.07 -1.10 -31.20
N HIS A 939 0.51 -2.24 -31.75
CA HIS A 939 1.88 -2.48 -32.16
C HIS A 939 1.99 -2.40 -33.68
N GLN A 940 2.78 -1.46 -34.19
CA GLN A 940 3.06 -1.24 -35.61
C GLN A 940 4.54 -0.87 -35.79
N PHE A 941 5.07 -1.01 -37.00
CA PHE A 941 6.42 -0.52 -37.29
C PHE A 941 6.49 1.01 -37.14
N LEU A 942 7.56 1.52 -36.56
CA LEU A 942 7.80 2.94 -36.35
C LEU A 942 8.78 3.47 -37.41
N GLU A 943 8.28 4.22 -38.39
CA GLU A 943 9.09 5.13 -39.22
C GLU A 943 8.20 6.25 -39.80
N GLU A 944 8.57 7.53 -39.59
CA GLU A 944 7.72 8.71 -39.88
C GLU A 944 7.34 8.91 -41.36
N LEU A 945 7.96 8.17 -42.29
CA LEU A 945 7.69 8.31 -43.73
C LEU A 945 6.99 7.10 -44.35
N ASP A 946 7.27 5.86 -43.90
CA ASP A 946 6.78 4.65 -44.59
C ASP A 946 6.22 3.53 -43.67
N TYR A 947 6.38 3.57 -42.33
CA TYR A 947 5.99 2.46 -41.43
C TYR A 947 6.57 1.09 -41.86
N GLU A 948 7.84 1.06 -42.29
CA GLU A 948 8.49 -0.15 -42.83
C GLU A 948 9.74 -0.55 -42.03
N PRO A 949 10.07 -1.85 -41.97
CA PRO A 949 11.36 -2.31 -41.47
C PRO A 949 12.49 -2.08 -42.48
N ARG A 950 13.73 -1.98 -42.00
CA ARG A 950 14.93 -1.76 -42.83
C ARG A 950 15.63 -3.09 -43.11
N TYR A 951 16.01 -3.33 -44.37
CA TYR A 951 16.76 -4.51 -44.79
C TYR A 951 18.12 -4.17 -45.39
N PHE A 952 19.09 -5.06 -45.19
CA PHE A 952 20.50 -4.82 -45.55
C PHE A 952 21.10 -5.95 -46.39
N LEU A 953 22.06 -5.60 -47.26
CA LEU A 953 22.71 -6.52 -48.21
C LEU A 953 23.58 -7.58 -47.53
#